data_AF-A0A4S5CK20-F1
#
_entry.id   AF-A0A4S5CK20-F1
#
_cell.length_a   1.000
_cell.length_b   1.000
_cell.length_c   1.000
_cell.angle_alpha   90.00
_cell.angle_beta   90.00
_cell.angle_gamma   90.00
#
_symmetry.space_group_name_H-M   'P 1'
#
loop_
_entity.id
_entity.type
_entity.pdbx_description
1 polymer ?
#
loop_
_entity_poly.entity_id
_entity_poly.type
_entity_poly.pdbx_seq_one_letter_code
_entity_poly.pdbx_strand_id
1 'polypeptide(L)'
;MFIPLSCINGFAAQLAQLREDQAHDPLTTINIHPMKAMAFSAAEDRFCQLVERVKPVVLSHPCRIAVSFGKDSLLTLAIFVEAYRQLLSAGETPTAPLLITRADTGIESPVMTMFARRQIALLTHYLSQLQIPHEIHEATPPDRYSWAVMYLSGLKLITVGASKYADCSAILKVDPLQKVESRLAKRFATTPIVTVTGVRLSESTDRAESIKKHGLDKAVLVENTEQGRRSYDFAPIVDLETDEVWMILRCMGESARREYGHCLPFWDTSTWYLQKLYGDQADNCPITASGAMSGGRSGGCSSSLRSGCALCTVVNNDKQAESLADLPQYPQLGNLLSIRNWMSHNFFNLEYRRFIGRKPDEHGYVALHPNTMNELWMTSMLRWCLQCDRDEMLRADKFKEALRSGAWIEDAGIQAILNDPDPRLTNCQKAEWLENYVVDMQQPTFQIVTPSQLLLIDAFWSRDGYQIAPFTAVKIYHQVYHLGETVPYPQVSGARFVNTLPASRYIHIGQDPELRQLADLERSRIFASYLTDMESLAFSPQGCGAQRKMRMFETLPIRYGEKAGATFKAWFGEWDEVPVINSVEEGDECGYNIDDEAASFILNEAITDYVRIHDDFIAGELGLKYRANVTLRRLLSEGVLRLSANAQRHTARLMARADLYQRHGLTFMADCKDPSVLHRTLSEGDYCRAVAICQQDKSVALPVIPPDIRQQLTDLASAIAQIRSLFAALSLQRALGLVTLSQMGRQFTFDGISYAALVDHQGIQLSTLRQLSKSPSQLLTLLPPIATLRTDTIPQAVEAHLQQGCDQLADEFSKVQKNVWQQIADAIKAQTAGMQETTLFFVNNRMGFVQTPRAAWLYANRQHALLEEHQLYRAA
;
A
#
# COMPACT_ATOMS: atom_id res chain seq x y z
N MET A 1 -13.36 11.58 -29.13
CA MET A 1 -14.71 11.06 -29.45
C MET A 1 -14.56 9.89 -30.40
N PHE A 2 -15.14 8.74 -30.04
CA PHE A 2 -15.11 7.50 -30.82
C PHE A 2 -15.88 7.66 -32.13
N ILE A 3 -15.41 7.08 -33.24
CA ILE A 3 -16.09 7.10 -34.54
C ILE A 3 -16.90 5.80 -34.66
N PRO A 4 -18.23 5.87 -34.73
CA PRO A 4 -19.05 4.68 -34.95
C PRO A 4 -18.67 3.99 -36.25
N LEU A 5 -18.63 2.66 -36.26
CA LEU A 5 -18.25 1.87 -37.45
C LEU A 5 -19.11 2.21 -38.69
N SER A 6 -20.39 2.53 -38.47
CA SER A 6 -21.33 2.96 -39.52
C SER A 6 -20.98 4.30 -40.17
N CYS A 7 -20.15 5.12 -39.54
CA CYS A 7 -19.74 6.43 -40.02
C CYS A 7 -18.39 6.41 -40.76
N ILE A 8 -17.72 5.25 -40.83
CA ILE A 8 -16.42 5.10 -41.48
C ILE A 8 -16.65 4.82 -42.97
N ASN A 9 -16.16 5.70 -43.83
CA ASN A 9 -16.35 5.59 -45.28
C ASN A 9 -15.72 4.30 -45.82
N GLY A 10 -16.47 3.55 -46.64
CA GLY A 10 -16.04 2.28 -47.24
C GLY A 10 -16.02 1.08 -46.28
N PHE A 11 -16.12 1.29 -44.96
CA PHE A 11 -15.97 0.21 -43.98
C PHE A 11 -17.09 -0.83 -44.06
N ALA A 12 -18.36 -0.37 -44.13
CA ALA A 12 -19.50 -1.27 -44.29
C ALA A 12 -19.44 -2.08 -45.59
N ALA A 13 -18.95 -1.49 -46.68
CA ALA A 13 -18.76 -2.17 -47.96
C ALA A 13 -17.65 -3.22 -47.88
N GLN A 14 -16.53 -2.92 -47.22
CA GLN A 14 -15.44 -3.87 -46.99
C GLN A 14 -15.90 -5.07 -46.15
N LEU A 15 -16.65 -4.82 -45.08
CA LEU A 15 -17.22 -5.88 -44.25
C LEU A 15 -18.26 -6.69 -45.02
N ALA A 16 -19.10 -6.04 -45.83
CA ALA A 16 -20.04 -6.72 -46.71
C ALA A 16 -19.29 -7.63 -47.68
N GLN A 17 -18.23 -7.15 -48.34
CA GLN A 17 -17.41 -7.96 -49.26
C GLN A 17 -16.80 -9.19 -48.55
N LEU A 18 -16.22 -9.01 -47.36
CA LEU A 18 -15.69 -10.14 -46.57
C LEU A 18 -16.79 -11.13 -46.15
N ARG A 19 -18.02 -10.64 -45.94
CA ARG A 19 -19.17 -11.48 -45.57
C ARG A 19 -19.89 -12.08 -46.79
N GLU A 20 -19.80 -11.46 -47.96
CA GLU A 20 -20.46 -11.82 -49.23
C GLU A 20 -19.75 -12.95 -49.99
N ASP A 21 -18.47 -13.21 -49.73
CA ASP A 21 -17.77 -14.42 -50.24
C ASP A 21 -18.41 -15.74 -49.72
N GLN A 22 -19.49 -15.65 -48.95
CA GLN A 22 -20.45 -16.72 -48.69
C GLN A 22 -21.90 -16.34 -49.08
N ALA A 23 -22.13 -15.87 -50.31
CA ALA A 23 -23.46 -15.83 -50.94
C ALA A 23 -24.07 -17.24 -51.20
N HIS A 24 -23.72 -18.22 -50.38
CA HIS A 24 -24.53 -19.38 -50.07
C HIS A 24 -25.05 -19.19 -48.64
N ASP A 25 -26.31 -18.78 -48.58
CA ASP A 25 -27.16 -18.61 -47.40
C ASP A 25 -26.57 -19.10 -46.06
N PRO A 26 -26.38 -18.22 -45.05
CA PRO A 26 -25.81 -18.58 -43.75
C PRO A 26 -26.67 -19.57 -42.92
N LEU A 27 -27.86 -19.94 -43.42
CA LEU A 27 -28.72 -21.01 -42.88
C LEU A 27 -28.87 -22.21 -43.82
N THR A 28 -28.26 -22.19 -45.02
CA THR A 28 -28.09 -23.43 -45.79
C THR A 28 -26.99 -24.26 -45.14
N THR A 29 -27.40 -25.37 -44.52
CA THR A 29 -26.54 -26.48 -44.11
C THR A 29 -25.55 -26.82 -45.23
N ILE A 30 -24.34 -26.26 -45.12
CA ILE A 30 -23.13 -26.89 -45.66
C ILE A 30 -23.13 -28.31 -45.07
N ASN A 31 -22.68 -29.32 -45.83
CA ASN A 31 -22.39 -30.65 -45.28
C ASN A 31 -21.37 -30.49 -44.14
N ILE A 32 -21.84 -30.25 -42.92
CA ILE A 32 -20.99 -30.13 -41.73
C ILE A 32 -20.33 -31.49 -41.61
N HIS A 33 -19.00 -31.46 -41.64
CA HIS A 33 -18.24 -32.69 -41.58
C HIS A 33 -18.67 -33.48 -40.33
N PRO A 34 -19.04 -34.77 -40.43
CA PRO A 34 -19.58 -35.53 -39.30
C PRO A 34 -18.70 -35.46 -38.04
N MET A 35 -17.38 -35.42 -38.21
CA MET A 35 -16.43 -35.24 -37.10
C MET A 35 -16.58 -33.90 -36.36
N LYS A 36 -16.92 -32.80 -37.04
CA LYS A 36 -17.16 -31.51 -36.38
C LYS A 36 -18.47 -31.52 -35.59
N ALA A 37 -19.52 -32.13 -36.14
CA ALA A 37 -20.77 -32.31 -35.41
C ALA A 37 -20.59 -33.20 -34.17
N MET A 38 -19.81 -34.28 -34.28
CA MET A 38 -19.43 -35.12 -33.12
C MET A 38 -18.60 -34.35 -32.09
N ALA A 39 -17.63 -33.54 -32.54
CA ALA A 39 -16.83 -32.72 -31.65
C ALA A 39 -17.68 -31.68 -30.89
N PHE A 40 -18.66 -31.07 -31.58
CA PHE A 40 -19.63 -30.19 -30.94
C PHE A 40 -20.46 -30.92 -29.90
N SER A 41 -21.06 -32.07 -30.23
CA SER A 41 -21.86 -32.86 -29.30
C SER A 41 -21.06 -33.24 -28.04
N ALA A 42 -19.80 -33.65 -28.20
CA ALA A 42 -18.93 -33.94 -27.07
C ALA A 42 -18.63 -32.68 -26.22
N ALA A 43 -18.40 -31.53 -26.87
CA ALA A 43 -18.17 -30.26 -26.18
C ALA A 43 -19.43 -29.74 -25.46
N GLU A 44 -20.60 -29.91 -26.05
CA GLU A 44 -21.90 -29.57 -25.50
C GLU A 44 -22.22 -30.41 -24.27
N ASP A 45 -22.07 -31.74 -24.37
CA ASP A 45 -22.25 -32.64 -23.23
C ASP A 45 -21.33 -32.24 -22.08
N ARG A 46 -20.06 -31.95 -22.39
CA ARG A 46 -19.08 -31.53 -21.38
C ARG A 46 -19.43 -30.18 -20.76
N PHE A 47 -19.85 -29.21 -21.56
CA PHE A 47 -20.26 -27.90 -21.09
C PHE A 47 -21.51 -27.99 -20.19
N CYS A 48 -22.53 -28.75 -20.58
CA CYS A 48 -23.72 -29.00 -19.80
C CYS A 48 -23.39 -29.66 -18.45
N GLN A 49 -22.49 -30.66 -18.43
CA GLN A 49 -22.01 -31.27 -17.19
C GLN A 49 -21.36 -30.24 -16.26
N LEU A 50 -20.57 -29.31 -16.79
CA LEU A 50 -19.93 -28.25 -16.00
C LEU A 50 -20.96 -27.24 -15.48
N VAL A 51 -21.97 -26.88 -16.26
CA VAL A 51 -23.08 -26.02 -15.82
C VAL A 51 -23.85 -26.69 -14.68
N GLU A 52 -24.22 -27.96 -14.81
CA GLU A 52 -24.88 -28.71 -13.74
C GLU A 52 -24.00 -28.84 -12.49
N ARG A 53 -22.68 -28.98 -12.66
CA ARG A 53 -21.72 -29.06 -11.55
C ARG A 53 -21.71 -27.79 -10.68
N VAL A 54 -21.91 -26.61 -11.27
CA VAL A 54 -21.82 -25.34 -10.52
C VAL A 54 -23.14 -24.88 -9.90
N LYS A 55 -24.29 -25.30 -10.44
CA LYS A 55 -25.63 -24.89 -9.95
C LYS A 55 -25.85 -25.11 -8.45
N PRO A 56 -25.53 -26.29 -7.86
CA PRO A 56 -25.73 -26.49 -6.42
C PRO A 56 -24.93 -25.52 -5.54
N VAL A 57 -23.74 -25.12 -6.00
CA VAL A 57 -22.88 -24.16 -5.28
C VAL A 57 -23.50 -22.76 -5.34
N VAL A 58 -23.98 -22.34 -6.51
CA VAL A 58 -24.67 -21.04 -6.70
C VAL A 58 -25.93 -20.90 -5.83
N LEU A 59 -26.69 -21.99 -5.68
CA LEU A 59 -27.91 -22.03 -4.87
C LEU A 59 -27.66 -22.10 -3.35
N SER A 60 -26.45 -22.48 -2.93
CA SER A 60 -26.12 -22.64 -1.52
C SER A 60 -25.22 -21.53 -0.97
N HIS A 61 -24.42 -20.89 -1.82
CA HIS A 61 -23.44 -19.90 -1.39
C HIS A 61 -23.30 -18.74 -2.38
N PRO A 62 -22.94 -17.53 -1.91
CA PRO A 62 -22.42 -16.47 -2.78
C PRO A 62 -21.13 -16.93 -3.49
N CYS A 63 -21.08 -16.83 -4.80
CA CYS A 63 -19.93 -17.25 -5.61
C CYS A 63 -19.21 -16.03 -6.21
N ARG A 64 -17.91 -15.92 -5.94
CA ARG A 64 -17.03 -14.89 -6.51
C ARG A 64 -16.09 -15.52 -7.53
N ILE A 65 -16.22 -15.11 -8.79
CA ILE A 65 -15.40 -15.65 -9.88
C ILE A 65 -14.22 -14.74 -10.13
N ALA A 66 -13.01 -15.27 -9.95
CA ALA A 66 -11.77 -14.58 -10.31
C ALA A 66 -11.50 -14.71 -11.82
N VAL A 67 -11.50 -13.59 -12.55
CA VAL A 67 -11.44 -13.58 -14.02
C VAL A 67 -10.25 -12.76 -14.50
N SER A 68 -9.39 -13.38 -15.32
CA SER A 68 -8.33 -12.68 -16.08
C SER A 68 -8.67 -12.50 -17.55
N PHE A 69 -9.76 -13.11 -18.03
CA PHE A 69 -10.13 -13.28 -19.45
C PHE A 69 -9.10 -14.08 -20.26
N GLY A 70 -8.23 -14.86 -19.60
CA GLY A 70 -7.55 -15.98 -20.24
C GLY A 70 -8.51 -17.16 -20.47
N LYS A 71 -8.11 -18.12 -21.31
CA LYS A 71 -8.95 -19.26 -21.75
C LYS A 71 -9.69 -19.97 -20.61
N ASP A 72 -8.99 -20.28 -19.51
CA ASP A 72 -9.54 -21.09 -18.42
C ASP A 72 -10.54 -20.26 -17.58
N SER A 73 -10.18 -19.01 -17.27
CA SER A 73 -11.05 -18.10 -16.52
C SER A 73 -12.28 -17.65 -17.33
N LEU A 74 -12.15 -17.56 -18.66
CA LEU A 74 -13.26 -17.22 -19.56
C LEU A 74 -14.27 -18.35 -19.61
N LEU A 75 -13.82 -19.60 -19.78
CA LEU A 75 -14.68 -20.78 -19.72
C LEU A 75 -15.37 -20.89 -18.35
N THR A 76 -14.61 -20.67 -17.27
CA THR A 76 -15.15 -20.67 -15.89
C THR A 76 -16.24 -19.62 -15.72
N LEU A 77 -16.08 -18.42 -16.28
CA LEU A 77 -17.13 -17.41 -16.23
C LEU A 77 -18.36 -17.81 -17.05
N ALA A 78 -18.16 -18.34 -18.27
CA ALA A 78 -19.24 -18.75 -19.16
C ALA A 78 -20.15 -19.83 -18.54
N ILE A 79 -19.58 -20.85 -17.87
CA ILE A 79 -20.39 -21.88 -17.20
C ILE A 79 -21.25 -21.30 -16.07
N PHE A 80 -20.77 -20.29 -15.35
CA PHE A 80 -21.56 -19.65 -14.29
C PHE A 80 -22.62 -18.70 -14.84
N VAL A 81 -22.30 -17.91 -15.87
CA VAL A 81 -23.30 -17.07 -16.55
C VAL A 81 -24.46 -17.92 -17.05
N GLU A 82 -24.15 -19.06 -17.68
CA GLU A 82 -25.17 -19.99 -18.15
C GLU A 82 -25.94 -20.65 -17.00
N ALA A 83 -25.27 -21.03 -15.91
CA ALA A 83 -25.94 -21.56 -14.73
C ALA A 83 -26.94 -20.56 -14.13
N TYR A 84 -26.56 -19.29 -13.98
CA TYR A 84 -27.47 -18.23 -13.53
C TYR A 84 -28.65 -18.06 -14.46
N ARG A 85 -28.41 -18.04 -15.78
CA ARG A 85 -29.49 -17.94 -16.78
C ARG A 85 -30.49 -19.09 -16.65
N GLN A 86 -30.01 -20.33 -16.54
CA GLN A 86 -30.86 -21.51 -16.41
C GLN A 86 -31.64 -21.53 -15.09
N LEU A 87 -31.00 -21.19 -13.97
CA LEU A 87 -31.65 -21.15 -12.65
C LEU A 87 -32.77 -20.10 -12.62
N LEU A 88 -32.49 -18.88 -13.08
CA LEU A 88 -33.50 -17.81 -13.13
C LEU A 88 -34.66 -18.17 -14.07
N SER A 89 -34.37 -18.82 -15.20
CA SER A 89 -35.41 -19.31 -16.12
C SER A 89 -36.28 -20.41 -15.50
N ALA A 90 -35.72 -21.21 -14.59
CA ALA A 90 -36.44 -22.23 -13.83
C ALA A 90 -37.20 -21.67 -12.61
N GLY A 91 -37.10 -20.36 -12.35
CA GLY A 91 -37.70 -19.72 -11.18
C GLY A 91 -36.91 -19.94 -9.88
N GLU A 92 -35.71 -20.49 -9.97
CA GLU A 92 -34.80 -20.63 -8.84
C GLU A 92 -34.00 -19.35 -8.64
N THR A 93 -33.87 -18.91 -7.38
CA THR A 93 -33.18 -17.67 -7.04
C THR A 93 -31.78 -17.97 -6.50
N PRO A 94 -30.70 -17.55 -7.19
CA PRO A 94 -29.35 -17.62 -6.66
C PRO A 94 -29.20 -16.90 -5.31
N THR A 95 -28.31 -17.39 -4.45
CA THR A 95 -28.10 -16.85 -3.08
C THR A 95 -27.58 -15.40 -3.07
N ALA A 96 -26.93 -14.99 -4.15
CA ALA A 96 -26.30 -13.69 -4.33
C ALA A 96 -26.29 -13.31 -5.82
N PRO A 97 -26.05 -12.03 -6.17
CA PRO A 97 -25.72 -11.67 -7.55
C PRO A 97 -24.44 -12.39 -8.01
N LEU A 98 -24.26 -12.52 -9.32
CA LEU A 98 -23.03 -13.00 -9.93
C LEU A 98 -21.89 -12.01 -9.61
N LEU A 99 -20.99 -12.40 -8.70
CA LEU A 99 -19.86 -11.58 -8.29
C LEU A 99 -18.63 -11.92 -9.15
N ILE A 100 -18.13 -10.94 -9.87
CA ILE A 100 -16.94 -11.08 -10.72
C ILE A 100 -15.85 -10.19 -10.15
N THR A 101 -14.65 -10.76 -9.97
CA THR A 101 -13.47 -10.02 -9.53
C THR A 101 -12.36 -10.12 -10.57
N ARG A 102 -11.76 -8.98 -10.89
CA ARG A 102 -10.62 -8.87 -11.80
C ARG A 102 -9.51 -8.05 -11.16
N ALA A 103 -8.27 -8.46 -11.35
CA ALA A 103 -7.13 -7.60 -11.05
C ALA A 103 -6.69 -6.88 -12.32
N ASP A 104 -6.46 -5.57 -12.20
CA ASP A 104 -5.75 -4.78 -13.20
C ASP A 104 -4.47 -4.24 -12.55
N THR A 105 -3.32 -4.72 -13.01
CA THR A 105 -2.02 -4.27 -12.48
C THR A 105 -1.62 -2.87 -12.97
N GLY A 106 -2.37 -2.28 -13.91
CA GLY A 106 -2.07 -1.01 -14.58
C GLY A 106 -1.02 -1.13 -15.69
N ILE A 107 -0.40 -2.30 -15.85
CA ILE A 107 0.63 -2.57 -16.86
C ILE A 107 0.43 -3.93 -17.56
N GLU A 108 -0.81 -4.43 -17.60
CA GLU A 108 -1.16 -5.63 -18.35
C GLU A 108 -0.74 -5.51 -19.84
N SER A 109 -0.60 -6.64 -20.55
CA SER A 109 -0.36 -6.60 -22.00
C SER A 109 -1.50 -5.82 -22.70
N PRO A 110 -1.20 -4.78 -23.51
CA PRO A 110 -2.23 -3.96 -24.16
C PRO A 110 -3.23 -4.80 -24.96
N VAL A 111 -2.73 -5.86 -25.61
CA VAL A 111 -3.53 -6.80 -26.40
C VAL A 111 -4.55 -7.55 -25.53
N MET A 112 -4.14 -8.02 -24.35
CA MET A 112 -5.06 -8.69 -23.42
C MET A 112 -5.99 -7.70 -22.72
N THR A 113 -5.53 -6.49 -22.44
CA THR A 113 -6.34 -5.42 -21.84
C THR A 113 -7.48 -5.03 -22.76
N MET A 114 -7.23 -4.87 -24.06
CA MET A 114 -8.25 -4.59 -25.07
C MET A 114 -9.31 -5.69 -25.07
N PHE A 115 -8.90 -6.95 -25.16
CA PHE A 115 -9.82 -8.09 -25.12
C PHE A 115 -10.66 -8.10 -23.83
N ALA A 116 -10.02 -7.93 -22.67
CA ALA A 116 -10.72 -7.95 -21.39
C ALA A 116 -11.74 -6.80 -21.25
N ARG A 117 -11.37 -5.57 -21.62
CA ARG A 117 -12.28 -4.41 -21.59
C ARG A 117 -13.50 -4.65 -22.47
N ARG A 118 -13.29 -5.18 -23.68
CA ARG A 118 -14.37 -5.56 -24.60
C ARG A 118 -15.28 -6.63 -23.99
N GLN A 119 -14.70 -7.71 -23.46
CA GLN A 119 -15.49 -8.78 -22.84
C GLN A 119 -16.30 -8.26 -21.64
N ILE A 120 -15.75 -7.36 -20.81
CA ILE A 120 -16.48 -6.74 -19.71
C ILE A 120 -17.69 -5.95 -20.23
N ALA A 121 -17.50 -5.12 -21.27
CA ALA A 121 -18.58 -4.33 -21.85
C ALA A 121 -19.70 -5.21 -22.43
N LEU A 122 -19.34 -6.22 -23.23
CA LEU A 122 -20.30 -7.16 -23.83
C LEU A 122 -21.01 -7.99 -22.77
N LEU A 123 -20.28 -8.51 -21.78
CA LEU A 123 -20.85 -9.27 -20.66
C LEU A 123 -21.83 -8.42 -19.87
N THR A 124 -21.47 -7.19 -19.51
CA THR A 124 -22.34 -6.28 -18.73
C THR A 124 -23.64 -6.03 -19.48
N HIS A 125 -23.57 -5.79 -20.80
CA HIS A 125 -24.75 -5.63 -21.63
C HIS A 125 -25.61 -6.90 -21.65
N TYR A 126 -25.00 -8.06 -21.89
CA TYR A 126 -25.68 -9.35 -21.94
C TYR A 126 -26.37 -9.71 -20.62
N LEU A 127 -25.68 -9.57 -19.48
CA LEU A 127 -26.24 -9.84 -18.16
C LEU A 127 -27.42 -8.91 -17.86
N SER A 128 -27.33 -7.63 -18.26
CA SER A 128 -28.41 -6.65 -18.08
C SER A 128 -29.63 -6.99 -18.93
N GLN A 129 -29.43 -7.39 -20.19
CA GLN A 129 -30.52 -7.81 -21.09
C GLN A 129 -31.26 -9.04 -20.55
N LEU A 130 -30.53 -10.00 -19.99
CA LEU A 130 -31.08 -11.20 -19.38
C LEU A 130 -31.56 -11.01 -17.93
N GLN A 131 -31.47 -9.78 -17.40
CA GLN A 131 -31.84 -9.45 -16.02
C GLN A 131 -31.12 -10.34 -14.97
N ILE A 132 -29.89 -10.77 -15.27
CA ILE A 132 -29.06 -11.51 -14.34
C ILE A 132 -28.46 -10.51 -13.33
N PRO A 133 -28.75 -10.62 -12.02
CA PRO A 133 -28.14 -9.75 -11.00
C PRO A 133 -26.63 -9.98 -10.97
N HIS A 134 -25.84 -8.93 -11.07
CA HIS A 134 -24.38 -9.05 -11.16
C HIS A 134 -23.64 -7.85 -10.57
N GLU A 135 -22.39 -8.07 -10.16
CA GLU A 135 -21.45 -7.03 -9.74
C GLU A 135 -20.06 -7.37 -10.29
N ILE A 136 -19.43 -6.42 -10.98
CA ILE A 136 -18.07 -6.56 -11.50
C ILE A 136 -17.16 -5.64 -10.69
N HIS A 137 -16.23 -6.22 -9.96
CA HIS A 137 -15.26 -5.53 -9.12
C HIS A 137 -13.87 -5.61 -9.75
N GLU A 138 -13.39 -4.50 -10.29
CA GLU A 138 -12.00 -4.38 -10.75
C GLU A 138 -11.11 -3.83 -9.63
N ALA A 139 -9.99 -4.51 -9.36
CA ALA A 139 -9.05 -4.18 -8.32
C ALA A 139 -7.75 -3.66 -8.94
N THR A 140 -7.45 -2.39 -8.68
CA THR A 140 -6.25 -1.69 -9.19
C THR A 140 -5.42 -1.19 -8.01
N PRO A 141 -4.08 -1.23 -8.07
CA PRO A 141 -3.24 -0.65 -7.03
C PRO A 141 -3.46 0.88 -6.96
N PRO A 142 -3.50 1.48 -5.75
CA PRO A 142 -3.53 2.93 -5.61
C PRO A 142 -2.22 3.53 -6.12
N ASP A 143 -2.23 4.81 -6.51
CA ASP A 143 -1.12 5.43 -7.25
C ASP A 143 0.25 5.25 -6.61
N ARG A 144 0.38 5.41 -5.28
CA ARG A 144 1.65 5.19 -4.56
C ARG A 144 2.26 3.80 -4.82
N TYR A 145 1.40 2.79 -5.00
CA TYR A 145 1.77 1.40 -5.22
C TYR A 145 1.62 0.98 -6.69
N SER A 146 1.36 1.92 -7.61
CA SER A 146 1.36 1.62 -9.05
C SER A 146 2.77 1.26 -9.52
N TRP A 147 2.86 0.54 -10.64
CA TRP A 147 4.15 0.17 -11.23
C TRP A 147 4.99 1.42 -11.51
N ALA A 148 4.39 2.45 -12.13
CA ALA A 148 5.08 3.69 -12.47
C ALA A 148 5.68 4.36 -11.23
N VAL A 149 4.89 4.57 -10.18
CA VAL A 149 5.38 5.26 -8.99
C VAL A 149 6.45 4.43 -8.29
N MET A 150 6.23 3.14 -8.05
CA MET A 150 7.20 2.31 -7.32
C MET A 150 8.58 2.24 -7.99
N TYR A 151 8.61 2.08 -9.32
CA TYR A 151 9.84 1.78 -10.04
C TYR A 151 10.49 3.00 -10.70
N LEU A 152 9.70 4.02 -11.09
CA LEU A 152 10.24 5.26 -11.65
C LEU A 152 10.68 6.25 -10.57
N SER A 153 10.13 6.16 -9.34
CA SER A 153 10.56 7.01 -8.22
C SER A 153 11.62 6.41 -7.31
N GLY A 154 12.00 5.14 -7.54
CA GLY A 154 13.08 4.47 -6.80
C GLY A 154 12.69 3.84 -5.45
N LEU A 155 11.39 3.77 -5.13
CA LEU A 155 10.89 3.12 -3.91
C LEU A 155 11.16 1.62 -3.87
N LYS A 156 11.16 0.99 -5.04
CA LYS A 156 11.35 -0.45 -5.23
C LYS A 156 12.29 -0.72 -6.40
N LEU A 157 13.00 -1.83 -6.31
CA LEU A 157 13.70 -2.41 -7.45
C LEU A 157 12.78 -3.39 -8.18
N ILE A 158 12.79 -3.36 -9.51
CA ILE A 158 12.08 -4.36 -10.33
C ILE A 158 12.62 -5.76 -10.04
N THR A 159 11.75 -6.77 -10.12
CA THR A 159 12.17 -8.17 -10.01
C THR A 159 12.63 -8.67 -11.38
N VAL A 160 13.93 -8.97 -11.51
CA VAL A 160 14.50 -9.48 -12.76
C VAL A 160 14.92 -10.94 -12.63
N GLY A 161 14.46 -11.77 -13.57
CA GLY A 161 14.70 -13.20 -13.58
C GLY A 161 13.73 -14.01 -12.70
N ALA A 162 13.76 -15.33 -12.88
CA ALA A 162 12.81 -16.23 -12.25
C ALA A 162 13.01 -16.23 -10.72
N SER A 163 12.17 -15.47 -10.02
CA SER A 163 12.11 -15.44 -8.56
C SER A 163 10.85 -16.16 -8.09
N LYS A 164 10.97 -16.93 -7.00
CA LYS A 164 9.80 -17.49 -6.29
C LYS A 164 8.96 -16.40 -5.62
N TYR A 165 9.56 -15.24 -5.36
CA TYR A 165 8.92 -14.09 -4.72
C TYR A 165 9.12 -12.85 -5.59
N ALA A 166 8.06 -12.41 -6.27
CA ALA A 166 8.06 -11.17 -7.04
C ALA A 166 7.19 -10.14 -6.31
N ASP A 167 7.80 -9.08 -5.81
CA ASP A 167 7.12 -8.00 -5.08
C ASP A 167 5.94 -7.44 -5.88
N CYS A 168 6.07 -7.34 -7.20
CA CYS A 168 5.00 -6.86 -8.08
C CYS A 168 3.76 -7.76 -8.05
N SER A 169 3.91 -9.07 -7.89
CA SER A 169 2.76 -9.98 -7.81
C SER A 169 1.97 -9.77 -6.52
N ALA A 170 2.65 -9.52 -5.40
CA ALA A 170 2.00 -9.17 -4.15
C ALA A 170 1.31 -7.81 -4.26
N ILE A 171 2.08 -6.77 -4.59
CA ILE A 171 1.65 -5.37 -4.48
C ILE A 171 0.65 -4.96 -5.58
N LEU A 172 0.89 -5.35 -6.83
CA LEU A 172 0.06 -4.90 -7.97
C LEU A 172 -1.20 -5.75 -8.16
N LYS A 173 -1.21 -6.99 -7.64
CA LYS A 173 -2.29 -7.96 -7.92
C LYS A 173 -2.94 -8.52 -6.67
N VAL A 174 -2.18 -9.11 -5.75
CA VAL A 174 -2.74 -9.79 -4.58
C VAL A 174 -3.34 -8.79 -3.59
N ASP A 175 -2.60 -7.75 -3.21
CA ASP A 175 -3.05 -6.80 -2.18
C ASP A 175 -4.33 -6.04 -2.61
N PRO A 176 -4.46 -5.52 -3.85
CA PRO A 176 -5.71 -4.88 -4.29
C PRO A 176 -6.90 -5.85 -4.30
N LEU A 177 -6.69 -7.10 -4.75
CA LEU A 177 -7.73 -8.13 -4.72
C LEU A 177 -8.17 -8.43 -3.29
N GLN A 178 -7.22 -8.69 -2.37
CA GLN A 178 -7.53 -9.01 -0.97
C GLN A 178 -8.40 -7.95 -0.29
N LYS A 179 -8.29 -6.68 -0.69
CA LYS A 179 -9.16 -5.60 -0.19
C LYS A 179 -10.59 -5.75 -0.70
N VAL A 180 -10.78 -6.01 -2.00
CA VAL A 180 -12.10 -6.32 -2.57
C VAL A 180 -12.69 -7.55 -1.87
N GLU A 181 -11.89 -8.61 -1.73
CA GLU A 181 -12.28 -9.85 -1.06
C GLU A 181 -12.69 -9.61 0.40
N SER A 182 -11.92 -8.80 1.15
CA SER A 182 -12.24 -8.47 2.53
C SER A 182 -13.55 -7.69 2.67
N ARG A 183 -13.85 -6.78 1.74
CA ARG A 183 -15.13 -6.05 1.70
C ARG A 183 -16.30 -6.99 1.40
N LEU A 184 -16.14 -7.88 0.41
CA LEU A 184 -17.16 -8.88 0.08
C LEU A 184 -17.37 -9.88 1.21
N ALA A 185 -16.30 -10.39 1.83
CA ALA A 185 -16.38 -11.31 2.96
C ALA A 185 -17.13 -10.69 4.16
N LYS A 186 -16.92 -9.40 4.44
CA LYS A 186 -17.69 -8.67 5.46
C LYS A 186 -19.17 -8.57 5.11
N ARG A 187 -19.52 -8.32 3.83
CA ARG A 187 -20.90 -8.25 3.35
C ARG A 187 -21.62 -9.60 3.42
N PHE A 188 -20.92 -10.69 3.15
CA PHE A 188 -21.46 -12.05 3.17
C PHE A 188 -21.05 -12.84 4.42
N ALA A 189 -20.97 -12.19 5.58
CA ALA A 189 -20.51 -12.84 6.82
C ALA A 189 -21.43 -13.98 7.31
N THR A 190 -22.73 -13.94 6.97
CA THR A 190 -23.72 -14.96 7.38
C THR A 190 -23.65 -16.23 6.52
N THR A 191 -23.33 -16.08 5.24
CA THR A 191 -23.21 -17.19 4.28
C THR A 191 -21.85 -17.05 3.60
N PRO A 192 -20.85 -17.86 3.98
CA PRO A 192 -19.49 -17.69 3.50
C PRO A 192 -19.40 -17.65 1.97
N ILE A 193 -18.71 -16.62 1.47
CA ILE A 193 -18.47 -16.46 0.03
C ILE A 193 -17.47 -17.49 -0.48
N VAL A 194 -17.76 -18.09 -1.63
CA VAL A 194 -16.91 -19.07 -2.30
C VAL A 194 -16.03 -18.37 -3.33
N THR A 195 -14.73 -18.59 -3.23
CA THR A 195 -13.73 -18.18 -4.21
C THR A 195 -13.67 -19.22 -5.34
N VAL A 196 -14.14 -18.83 -6.52
CA VAL A 196 -14.12 -19.68 -7.72
C VAL A 196 -12.91 -19.32 -8.58
N THR A 197 -12.10 -20.34 -8.91
CA THR A 197 -10.90 -20.18 -9.75
C THR A 197 -10.87 -21.19 -10.89
N GLY A 198 -10.37 -20.75 -12.06
CA GLY A 198 -10.21 -21.61 -13.24
C GLY A 198 -8.91 -22.41 -13.29
N VAL A 199 -8.41 -22.88 -12.15
CA VAL A 199 -7.14 -23.65 -12.08
C VAL A 199 -7.33 -25.08 -12.58
N ARG A 200 -6.31 -25.67 -13.21
CA ARG A 200 -6.35 -27.05 -13.77
C ARG A 200 -5.09 -27.85 -13.46
N LEU A 201 -5.24 -29.17 -13.33
CA LEU A 201 -4.11 -30.08 -13.07
C LEU A 201 -3.11 -30.12 -14.23
N SER A 202 -3.56 -29.91 -15.47
CA SER A 202 -2.72 -29.99 -16.67
C SER A 202 -1.89 -28.72 -16.93
N GLU A 203 -1.88 -27.72 -16.04
CA GLU A 203 -1.16 -26.46 -16.27
C GLU A 203 0.34 -26.55 -16.01
N SER A 204 0.78 -27.08 -14.87
CA SER A 204 2.19 -27.34 -14.58
C SER A 204 2.32 -28.32 -13.41
N THR A 205 3.48 -28.96 -13.27
CA THR A 205 3.78 -29.86 -12.13
C THR A 205 3.57 -29.15 -10.80
N ASP A 206 4.14 -27.95 -10.66
CA ASP A 206 4.08 -27.16 -9.43
C ASP A 206 2.65 -26.71 -9.10
N ARG A 207 1.85 -26.37 -10.12
CA ARG A 207 0.43 -26.01 -9.92
C ARG A 207 -0.40 -27.23 -9.56
N ALA A 208 -0.15 -28.39 -10.16
CA ALA A 208 -0.84 -29.62 -9.82
C ALA A 208 -0.58 -30.05 -8.36
N GLU A 209 0.66 -29.90 -7.87
CA GLU A 209 1.00 -30.13 -6.46
C GLU A 209 0.26 -29.15 -5.54
N SER A 210 0.22 -27.86 -5.89
CA SER A 210 -0.50 -26.84 -5.13
C SER A 210 -2.00 -27.13 -5.06
N ILE A 211 -2.64 -27.44 -6.19
CA ILE A 211 -4.07 -27.77 -6.27
C ILE A 211 -4.41 -28.95 -5.36
N LYS A 212 -3.60 -30.02 -5.40
CA LYS A 212 -3.78 -31.20 -4.54
C LYS A 212 -3.57 -30.87 -3.06
N LYS A 213 -2.58 -30.03 -2.74
CA LYS A 213 -2.33 -29.56 -1.37
C LYS A 213 -3.53 -28.82 -0.80
N HIS A 214 -4.22 -28.04 -1.61
CA HIS A 214 -5.43 -27.30 -1.24
C HIS A 214 -6.73 -28.10 -1.43
N GLY A 215 -6.66 -29.40 -1.77
CA GLY A 215 -7.83 -30.28 -1.92
C GLY A 215 -8.74 -29.97 -3.11
N LEU A 216 -8.32 -29.09 -4.02
CA LEU A 216 -9.12 -28.58 -5.13
C LEU A 216 -9.20 -29.54 -6.33
N ASP A 217 -8.48 -30.66 -6.29
CA ASP A 217 -8.33 -31.63 -7.38
C ASP A 217 -9.60 -32.45 -7.70
N LYS A 218 -10.62 -32.36 -6.83
CA LYS A 218 -11.85 -33.16 -6.93
C LYS A 218 -13.02 -32.44 -7.59
N ALA A 219 -12.85 -31.18 -8.01
CA ALA A 219 -13.92 -30.35 -8.57
C ALA A 219 -15.15 -30.23 -7.62
N VAL A 220 -14.90 -30.17 -6.31
CA VAL A 220 -15.92 -29.98 -5.27
C VAL A 220 -15.60 -28.74 -4.45
N LEU A 221 -16.58 -28.23 -3.73
CA LEU A 221 -16.39 -27.16 -2.76
C LEU A 221 -15.44 -27.63 -1.65
N VAL A 222 -14.38 -26.86 -1.39
CA VAL A 222 -13.40 -27.14 -0.34
C VAL A 222 -13.49 -26.06 0.73
N GLU A 223 -13.65 -26.48 1.99
CA GLU A 223 -13.48 -25.61 3.14
C GLU A 223 -12.04 -25.70 3.64
N ASN A 224 -11.35 -24.58 3.62
CA ASN A 224 -10.01 -24.43 4.16
C ASN A 224 -10.08 -23.61 5.46
N THR A 225 -9.22 -23.93 6.42
CA THR A 225 -9.08 -23.14 7.66
C THR A 225 -7.61 -22.76 7.82
N GLU A 226 -7.30 -21.48 7.60
CA GLU A 226 -5.96 -20.93 7.83
C GLU A 226 -6.04 -19.82 8.89
N GLN A 227 -5.17 -19.90 9.90
CA GLN A 227 -5.06 -18.90 10.98
C GLN A 227 -6.41 -18.53 11.65
N GLY A 228 -7.33 -19.49 11.76
CA GLY A 228 -8.65 -19.30 12.36
C GLY A 228 -9.69 -18.62 11.46
N ARG A 229 -9.37 -18.33 10.19
CA ARG A 229 -10.33 -17.88 9.17
C ARG A 229 -10.72 -19.06 8.27
N ARG A 230 -12.02 -19.23 8.06
CA ARG A 230 -12.55 -20.19 7.10
C ARG A 230 -12.58 -19.54 5.71
N SER A 231 -12.05 -20.22 4.71
CA SER A 231 -12.22 -19.87 3.30
C SER A 231 -12.89 -21.03 2.56
N TYR A 232 -13.70 -20.70 1.57
CA TYR A 232 -14.37 -21.67 0.72
C TYR A 232 -13.85 -21.49 -0.69
N ASP A 233 -13.29 -22.54 -1.26
CA ASP A 233 -12.61 -22.51 -2.55
C ASP A 233 -13.23 -23.54 -3.49
N PHE A 234 -13.35 -23.20 -4.77
CA PHE A 234 -13.96 -24.08 -5.77
C PHE A 234 -13.27 -23.96 -7.13
N ALA A 235 -12.85 -25.09 -7.68
CA ALA A 235 -12.19 -25.19 -8.98
C ALA A 235 -13.02 -26.08 -9.94
N PRO A 236 -14.02 -25.52 -10.64
CA PRO A 236 -15.03 -26.29 -11.36
C PRO A 236 -14.51 -26.97 -12.63
N ILE A 237 -13.36 -26.53 -13.16
CA ILE A 237 -12.77 -27.03 -14.42
C ILE A 237 -11.45 -27.77 -14.22
N VAL A 238 -11.13 -28.14 -12.98
CA VAL A 238 -9.81 -28.64 -12.56
C VAL A 238 -9.34 -29.90 -13.30
N ASP A 239 -10.30 -30.72 -13.73
CA ASP A 239 -10.16 -31.99 -14.43
C ASP A 239 -10.09 -31.86 -15.96
N LEU A 240 -10.20 -30.64 -16.52
CA LEU A 240 -10.10 -30.43 -17.97
C LEU A 240 -8.66 -30.37 -18.47
N GLU A 241 -8.42 -31.00 -19.61
CA GLU A 241 -7.21 -30.83 -20.42
C GLU A 241 -7.28 -29.57 -21.29
N THR A 242 -6.12 -29.09 -21.76
CA THR A 242 -6.03 -27.85 -22.56
C THR A 242 -6.84 -27.94 -23.88
N ASP A 243 -6.83 -29.11 -24.52
CA ASP A 243 -7.57 -29.32 -25.78
C ASP A 243 -9.09 -29.34 -25.55
N GLU A 244 -9.56 -29.86 -24.42
CA GLU A 244 -10.98 -29.81 -24.05
C GLU A 244 -11.44 -28.36 -23.82
N VAL A 245 -10.66 -27.57 -23.08
CA VAL A 245 -10.96 -26.15 -22.84
C VAL A 245 -11.12 -25.41 -24.17
N TRP A 246 -10.16 -25.57 -25.09
CA TRP A 246 -10.22 -24.92 -26.39
C TRP A 246 -11.37 -25.43 -27.26
N MET A 247 -11.68 -26.73 -27.21
CA MET A 247 -12.81 -27.29 -27.97
C MET A 247 -14.13 -26.68 -27.51
N ILE A 248 -14.36 -26.57 -26.20
CA ILE A 248 -15.57 -25.94 -25.66
C ILE A 248 -15.61 -24.46 -26.06
N LEU A 249 -14.51 -23.72 -25.89
CA LEU A 249 -14.44 -22.32 -26.29
C LEU A 249 -14.74 -22.13 -27.80
N ARG A 250 -14.24 -23.01 -28.67
CA ARG A 250 -14.53 -22.98 -30.12
C ARG A 250 -16.00 -23.16 -30.46
N CYS A 251 -16.74 -23.87 -29.61
CA CYS A 251 -18.16 -24.10 -29.79
C CYS A 251 -19.02 -22.94 -29.25
N MET A 252 -18.44 -21.94 -28.58
CA MET A 252 -19.16 -20.81 -27.98
C MET A 252 -19.43 -19.67 -28.95
N GLY A 253 -20.62 -19.07 -28.82
CA GLY A 253 -21.05 -17.90 -29.57
C GLY A 253 -21.64 -18.24 -30.94
N GLU A 254 -22.45 -17.32 -31.47
CA GLU A 254 -23.23 -17.53 -32.70
C GLU A 254 -22.35 -17.91 -33.90
N SER A 255 -21.12 -17.40 -33.99
CA SER A 255 -20.18 -17.73 -35.07
C SER A 255 -19.84 -19.22 -35.13
N ALA A 256 -19.94 -19.96 -34.02
CA ALA A 256 -19.66 -21.40 -33.98
C ALA A 256 -20.64 -22.22 -34.86
N ARG A 257 -21.88 -21.74 -35.07
CA ARG A 257 -22.87 -22.44 -35.91
C ARG A 257 -22.38 -22.67 -37.33
N ARG A 258 -21.57 -21.76 -37.86
CA ARG A 258 -21.00 -21.88 -39.22
C ARG A 258 -20.04 -23.06 -39.34
N GLU A 259 -19.30 -23.36 -38.29
CA GLU A 259 -18.30 -24.42 -38.29
C GLU A 259 -18.85 -25.76 -37.79
N TYR A 260 -19.79 -25.72 -36.85
CA TYR A 260 -20.25 -26.88 -36.07
C TYR A 260 -21.75 -27.18 -36.22
N GLY A 261 -22.52 -26.31 -36.89
CA GLY A 261 -23.99 -26.40 -37.04
C GLY A 261 -24.79 -25.84 -35.87
N HIS A 262 -24.17 -25.83 -34.69
CA HIS A 262 -24.76 -25.37 -33.44
C HIS A 262 -23.76 -24.50 -32.67
N CYS A 263 -24.22 -23.87 -31.60
CA CYS A 263 -23.37 -23.05 -30.73
C CYS A 263 -23.76 -23.21 -29.26
N LEU A 264 -22.76 -23.10 -28.39
CA LEU A 264 -22.92 -22.95 -26.96
C LEU A 264 -23.20 -21.49 -26.60
N PRO A 265 -23.95 -21.23 -25.51
CA PRO A 265 -24.28 -19.88 -25.08
C PRO A 265 -23.03 -19.10 -24.70
N PHE A 266 -22.96 -17.86 -25.19
CA PHE A 266 -21.88 -16.93 -24.91
C PHE A 266 -22.36 -15.50 -25.15
N TRP A 267 -21.81 -14.53 -24.43
CA TRP A 267 -22.24 -13.12 -24.52
C TRP A 267 -21.63 -12.37 -25.71
N ASP A 268 -20.57 -12.91 -26.32
CA ASP A 268 -19.94 -12.39 -27.53
C ASP A 268 -20.27 -13.31 -28.73
N THR A 269 -20.02 -12.83 -29.95
CA THR A 269 -20.28 -13.56 -31.18
C THR A 269 -19.38 -14.78 -31.33
N SER A 270 -18.16 -14.73 -30.81
CA SER A 270 -17.22 -15.85 -30.83
C SER A 270 -16.12 -15.73 -29.77
N THR A 271 -15.39 -16.82 -29.53
CA THR A 271 -14.11 -16.80 -28.79
C THR A 271 -12.89 -16.81 -29.71
N TRP A 272 -13.10 -16.72 -31.03
CA TRP A 272 -12.06 -16.89 -32.03
C TRP A 272 -10.94 -15.87 -31.87
N TYR A 273 -11.26 -14.61 -31.55
CA TYR A 273 -10.23 -13.59 -31.35
C TYR A 273 -9.25 -13.98 -30.24
N LEU A 274 -9.74 -14.52 -29.12
CA LEU A 274 -8.87 -15.05 -28.06
C LEU A 274 -7.97 -16.19 -28.58
N GLN A 275 -8.50 -17.07 -29.43
CA GLN A 275 -7.72 -18.14 -30.05
C GLN A 275 -6.61 -17.58 -30.95
N LYS A 276 -6.93 -16.55 -31.75
CA LYS A 276 -5.95 -15.84 -32.58
C LYS A 276 -4.87 -15.19 -31.73
N LEU A 277 -5.23 -14.51 -30.64
CA LEU A 277 -4.27 -13.93 -29.69
C LEU A 277 -3.29 -14.96 -29.13
N TYR A 278 -3.77 -16.16 -28.75
CA TYR A 278 -2.91 -17.24 -28.29
C TYR A 278 -2.11 -17.90 -29.42
N GLY A 279 -2.68 -17.96 -30.63
CA GLY A 279 -2.02 -18.48 -31.82
C GLY A 279 -0.84 -17.61 -32.26
N ASP A 280 -1.02 -16.29 -32.28
CA ASP A 280 0.02 -15.31 -32.60
C ASP A 280 1.16 -15.29 -31.56
N GLN A 281 0.92 -15.80 -30.34
CA GLN A 281 1.93 -15.93 -29.29
C GLN A 281 2.77 -17.22 -29.40
N ALA A 282 2.37 -18.18 -30.24
CA ALA A 282 3.01 -19.49 -30.33
C ALA A 282 3.81 -19.63 -31.64
N ASP A 283 5.11 -19.88 -31.53
CA ASP A 283 5.91 -20.36 -32.67
C ASP A 283 5.36 -21.72 -33.14
N ASN A 284 4.62 -21.72 -34.26
CA ASN A 284 4.06 -22.90 -34.95
C ASN A 284 3.20 -23.86 -34.08
N CYS A 285 1.91 -23.54 -33.89
CA CYS A 285 0.95 -24.51 -33.34
C CYS A 285 -0.15 -24.91 -34.36
N PRO A 286 -0.20 -26.17 -34.81
CA PRO A 286 -1.31 -26.68 -35.62
C PRO A 286 -2.46 -27.11 -34.70
N ILE A 287 -3.16 -26.16 -34.07
CA ILE A 287 -4.37 -26.47 -33.28
C ILE A 287 -5.55 -26.75 -34.24
N THR A 288 -5.54 -27.94 -34.82
CA THR A 288 -6.64 -28.47 -35.63
C THR A 288 -7.55 -29.37 -34.79
N ALA A 289 -8.84 -29.41 -35.13
CA ALA A 289 -9.80 -30.36 -34.54
C ALA A 289 -9.38 -31.85 -34.72
N SER A 290 -8.43 -32.12 -35.61
CA SER A 290 -7.86 -33.44 -35.88
C SER A 290 -6.90 -33.94 -34.79
N GLY A 291 -6.32 -33.05 -33.98
CA GLY A 291 -5.41 -33.41 -32.88
C GLY A 291 -6.12 -34.12 -31.72
N ALA A 292 -7.33 -33.66 -31.37
CA ALA A 292 -8.16 -34.29 -30.34
C ALA A 292 -8.70 -35.68 -30.77
N MET A 293 -8.78 -35.94 -32.07
CA MET A 293 -9.44 -37.14 -32.64
C MET A 293 -8.49 -38.30 -32.96
N SER A 294 -7.16 -38.11 -32.88
CA SER A 294 -6.19 -39.12 -33.34
C SER A 294 -5.50 -39.90 -32.23
N GLY A 295 -5.81 -39.69 -30.95
CA GLY A 295 -5.14 -40.35 -29.83
C GLY A 295 -3.62 -40.06 -29.73
N GLY A 296 -3.10 -39.25 -30.66
CA GLY A 296 -1.76 -38.70 -30.61
C GLY A 296 -1.80 -37.42 -29.79
N ARG A 297 -0.89 -37.30 -28.81
CA ARG A 297 -0.62 -36.05 -28.13
C ARG A 297 -0.39 -34.98 -29.20
N SER A 298 -1.33 -34.04 -29.34
CA SER A 298 -1.10 -32.79 -30.04
C SER A 298 0.20 -32.22 -29.48
N GLY A 299 1.20 -32.01 -30.34
CA GLY A 299 2.50 -31.48 -29.94
C GLY A 299 2.26 -30.21 -29.13
N GLY A 300 2.53 -30.29 -27.83
CA GLY A 300 1.85 -29.46 -26.85
C GLY A 300 2.02 -27.98 -27.13
N CYS A 301 0.90 -27.27 -27.29
CA CYS A 301 0.78 -25.89 -26.84
C CYS A 301 0.80 -25.90 -25.30
N SER A 302 1.91 -26.38 -24.75
CA SER A 302 2.09 -26.69 -23.34
C SER A 302 2.42 -25.40 -22.60
N SER A 303 1.47 -24.97 -21.78
CA SER A 303 1.69 -24.44 -20.42
C SER A 303 2.59 -23.21 -20.19
N SER A 304 3.22 -22.63 -21.20
CA SER A 304 4.30 -21.64 -21.01
C SER A 304 4.08 -20.31 -21.72
N LEU A 305 2.95 -20.13 -22.41
CA LEU A 305 2.56 -18.86 -23.00
C LEU A 305 2.02 -17.93 -21.91
N ARG A 306 2.90 -17.08 -21.39
CA ARG A 306 2.56 -16.03 -20.43
C ARG A 306 2.20 -14.76 -21.19
N SER A 307 0.90 -14.49 -21.29
CA SER A 307 0.34 -13.16 -21.56
C SER A 307 0.48 -12.26 -20.32
N GLY A 308 1.73 -12.03 -19.90
CA GLY A 308 2.05 -11.25 -18.71
C GLY A 308 1.95 -9.74 -18.93
N CYS A 309 2.27 -8.98 -17.88
CA CYS A 309 2.36 -7.52 -17.93
C CYS A 309 3.39 -7.05 -18.98
N ALA A 310 3.11 -5.95 -19.69
CA ALA A 310 3.93 -5.42 -20.79
C ALA A 310 5.39 -5.14 -20.41
N LEU A 311 5.61 -4.71 -19.16
CA LEU A 311 6.91 -4.33 -18.61
C LEU A 311 7.51 -5.41 -17.68
N CYS A 312 7.02 -6.66 -17.79
CA CYS A 312 7.46 -7.76 -16.92
C CYS A 312 8.90 -8.20 -17.20
N THR A 313 9.71 -8.21 -16.15
CA THR A 313 11.14 -8.61 -16.19
C THR A 313 11.45 -9.88 -15.39
N VAL A 314 10.43 -10.54 -14.82
CA VAL A 314 10.57 -11.84 -14.13
C VAL A 314 11.02 -12.93 -15.10
N VAL A 315 10.60 -12.85 -16.36
CA VAL A 315 11.20 -13.63 -17.44
C VAL A 315 12.37 -12.84 -17.99
N ASN A 316 13.46 -13.48 -18.38
CA ASN A 316 14.63 -12.76 -18.90
C ASN A 316 14.40 -12.23 -20.32
N ASN A 317 14.01 -13.14 -21.22
CA ASN A 317 13.67 -12.83 -22.61
C ASN A 317 12.21 -13.23 -22.84
N ASP A 318 11.39 -12.28 -23.25
CA ASP A 318 9.97 -12.51 -23.50
C ASP A 318 9.74 -12.75 -25.00
N LYS A 319 9.96 -13.99 -25.43
CA LYS A 319 9.84 -14.38 -26.83
C LYS A 319 8.44 -14.10 -27.42
N GLN A 320 7.41 -14.15 -26.58
CA GLN A 320 6.05 -13.87 -27.02
C GLN A 320 5.88 -12.37 -27.30
N ALA A 321 6.36 -11.51 -26.40
CA ALA A 321 6.34 -10.08 -26.63
C ALA A 321 7.20 -9.68 -27.85
N GLU A 322 8.34 -10.35 -28.07
CA GLU A 322 9.17 -10.20 -29.28
C GLU A 322 8.38 -10.56 -30.54
N SER A 323 7.78 -11.75 -30.59
CA SER A 323 7.00 -12.19 -31.75
C SER A 323 5.78 -11.29 -32.01
N LEU A 324 5.06 -10.87 -30.96
CA LEU A 324 3.91 -9.98 -31.12
C LEU A 324 4.30 -8.57 -31.58
N ALA A 325 5.45 -8.04 -31.12
CA ALA A 325 5.90 -6.71 -31.49
C ALA A 325 6.33 -6.60 -32.97
N ASP A 326 6.70 -7.72 -33.60
CA ASP A 326 7.03 -7.77 -35.02
C ASP A 326 5.79 -7.79 -35.93
N LEU A 327 4.60 -8.01 -35.37
CA LEU A 327 3.35 -8.11 -36.12
C LEU A 327 2.72 -6.72 -36.36
N PRO A 328 2.43 -6.33 -37.62
CA PRO A 328 1.89 -4.99 -37.92
C PRO A 328 0.55 -4.67 -37.27
N GLN A 329 -0.25 -5.69 -36.92
CA GLN A 329 -1.52 -5.55 -36.20
C GLN A 329 -1.37 -5.28 -34.70
N TYR A 330 -0.15 -5.25 -34.15
CA TYR A 330 0.11 -4.86 -32.76
C TYR A 330 1.12 -3.71 -32.67
N PRO A 331 0.86 -2.58 -33.36
CA PRO A 331 1.82 -1.46 -33.48
C PRO A 331 2.20 -0.84 -32.13
N GLN A 332 1.38 -1.04 -31.10
CA GLN A 332 1.54 -0.48 -29.76
C GLN A 332 2.64 -1.17 -28.91
N LEU A 333 3.20 -2.31 -29.36
CA LEU A 333 4.07 -3.15 -28.51
C LEU A 333 5.58 -2.86 -28.62
N GLY A 334 6.07 -2.40 -29.77
CA GLY A 334 7.51 -2.30 -30.02
C GLY A 334 8.26 -1.37 -29.04
N ASN A 335 7.65 -0.25 -28.68
CA ASN A 335 8.23 0.71 -27.74
C ASN A 335 8.26 0.16 -26.30
N LEU A 336 7.17 -0.49 -25.87
CA LEU A 336 7.08 -1.17 -24.57
C LEU A 336 8.15 -2.26 -24.46
N LEU A 337 8.30 -3.07 -25.51
CA LEU A 337 9.29 -4.14 -25.57
C LEU A 337 10.72 -3.60 -25.46
N SER A 338 11.02 -2.49 -26.15
CA SER A 338 12.34 -1.84 -26.09
C SER A 338 12.70 -1.40 -24.67
N ILE A 339 11.77 -0.71 -23.99
CA ILE A 339 11.92 -0.29 -22.58
C ILE A 339 12.11 -1.51 -21.68
N ARG A 340 11.26 -2.52 -21.83
CA ARG A 340 11.29 -3.77 -21.06
C ARG A 340 12.60 -4.52 -21.22
N ASN A 341 13.09 -4.67 -22.45
CA ASN A 341 14.32 -5.38 -22.75
C ASN A 341 15.53 -4.64 -22.19
N TRP A 342 15.56 -3.31 -22.31
CA TRP A 342 16.61 -2.50 -21.71
C TRP A 342 16.61 -2.61 -20.18
N MET A 343 15.45 -2.53 -19.53
CA MET A 343 15.32 -2.71 -18.08
C MET A 343 15.88 -4.06 -17.64
N SER A 344 15.41 -5.12 -18.29
CA SER A 344 15.81 -6.49 -18.02
C SER A 344 17.31 -6.71 -18.24
N HIS A 345 17.89 -6.05 -19.25
CA HIS A 345 19.29 -6.19 -19.63
C HIS A 345 20.24 -5.43 -18.69
N ASN A 346 19.90 -4.19 -18.37
CA ASN A 346 20.73 -3.27 -17.59
C ASN A 346 20.47 -3.32 -16.09
N PHE A 347 19.54 -4.16 -15.63
CA PHE A 347 19.17 -4.19 -14.22
C PHE A 347 20.36 -4.39 -13.30
N PHE A 348 21.35 -5.23 -13.62
CA PHE A 348 22.53 -5.43 -12.78
C PHE A 348 23.72 -4.51 -13.14
N ASN A 349 23.54 -3.54 -14.03
CA ASN A 349 24.59 -2.57 -14.37
C ASN A 349 24.82 -1.61 -13.18
N LEU A 350 26.06 -1.58 -12.68
CA LEU A 350 26.46 -0.73 -11.55
C LEU A 350 26.42 0.76 -11.88
N GLU A 351 26.51 1.14 -13.15
CA GLU A 351 26.36 2.51 -13.61
C GLU A 351 25.02 3.12 -13.19
N TYR A 352 23.97 2.29 -13.09
CA TYR A 352 22.62 2.71 -12.74
C TYR A 352 22.27 2.50 -11.27
N ARG A 353 23.26 2.15 -10.43
CA ARG A 353 23.04 1.89 -9.01
C ARG A 353 23.37 3.10 -8.15
N ARG A 354 22.52 3.33 -7.16
CA ARG A 354 22.77 4.25 -6.05
C ARG A 354 23.00 3.43 -4.78
N PHE A 355 24.03 3.81 -4.03
CA PHE A 355 24.31 3.24 -2.72
C PHE A 355 23.56 4.06 -1.67
N ILE A 356 22.76 3.40 -0.85
CA ILE A 356 22.02 4.06 0.23
C ILE A 356 22.32 3.34 1.53
N GLY A 357 22.61 4.13 2.56
CA GLY A 357 22.77 3.65 3.93
C GLY A 357 21.47 3.04 4.47
N ARG A 358 21.55 1.81 4.97
CA ARG A 358 20.47 1.22 5.76
C ARG A 358 20.43 1.85 7.16
N LYS A 359 19.36 1.58 7.92
CA LYS A 359 19.30 1.95 9.33
C LYS A 359 20.58 1.42 10.02
N PRO A 360 21.21 2.21 10.92
CA PRO A 360 22.34 1.73 11.69
C PRO A 360 21.99 0.42 12.41
N ASP A 361 22.93 -0.52 12.42
CA ASP A 361 22.83 -1.74 13.21
C ASP A 361 23.12 -1.48 14.70
N GLU A 362 22.99 -2.53 15.51
CA GLU A 362 23.23 -2.50 16.96
C GLU A 362 24.69 -2.20 17.34
N HIS A 363 25.63 -2.34 16.40
CA HIS A 363 27.04 -2.04 16.58
C HIS A 363 27.40 -0.61 16.15
N GLY A 364 26.41 0.19 15.74
CA GLY A 364 26.63 1.55 15.29
C GLY A 364 27.27 1.62 13.91
N TYR A 365 27.03 0.64 13.04
CA TYR A 365 27.44 0.69 11.63
C TYR A 365 26.24 0.87 10.71
N VAL A 366 26.43 1.66 9.65
CA VAL A 366 25.49 1.77 8.53
C VAL A 366 26.03 0.95 7.38
N ALA A 367 25.24 -0.03 6.93
CA ALA A 367 25.53 -0.81 5.74
C ALA A 367 25.16 0.00 4.48
N LEU A 368 26.14 0.26 3.63
CA LEU A 368 26.01 0.87 2.32
C LEU A 368 25.95 -0.25 1.28
N HIS A 369 24.81 -0.35 0.58
CA HIS A 369 24.55 -1.37 -0.43
C HIS A 369 23.95 -0.72 -1.69
N PRO A 370 24.25 -1.21 -2.91
CA PRO A 370 23.66 -0.72 -4.15
C PRO A 370 22.19 -1.19 -4.29
N ASN A 371 21.33 -0.64 -3.44
CA ASN A 371 19.97 -1.14 -3.21
C ASN A 371 18.85 -0.29 -3.85
N THR A 372 19.19 0.72 -4.63
CA THR A 372 18.24 1.54 -5.39
C THR A 372 18.83 1.91 -6.75
N MET A 373 17.96 2.30 -7.67
CA MET A 373 18.37 2.91 -8.94
C MET A 373 18.84 4.36 -8.72
N ASN A 374 19.72 4.84 -9.59
CA ASN A 374 20.17 6.23 -9.57
C ASN A 374 19.26 7.14 -10.41
N GLU A 375 19.56 8.43 -10.36
CA GLU A 375 18.81 9.50 -11.00
C GLU A 375 18.77 9.34 -12.53
N LEU A 376 19.87 8.90 -13.14
CA LEU A 376 19.95 8.66 -14.58
C LEU A 376 18.97 7.56 -15.02
N TRP A 377 18.93 6.43 -14.30
CA TRP A 377 17.96 5.37 -14.57
C TRP A 377 16.53 5.89 -14.46
N MET A 378 16.20 6.52 -13.33
CA MET A 378 14.83 6.96 -13.04
C MET A 378 14.31 8.00 -14.04
N THR A 379 15.12 9.02 -14.35
CA THR A 379 14.75 10.08 -15.30
C THR A 379 14.68 9.58 -16.74
N SER A 380 15.59 8.70 -17.16
CA SER A 380 15.55 8.08 -18.48
C SER A 380 14.33 7.19 -18.64
N MET A 381 14.06 6.35 -17.64
CA MET A 381 12.88 5.48 -17.61
C MET A 381 11.59 6.28 -17.65
N LEU A 382 11.48 7.33 -16.84
CA LEU A 382 10.31 8.21 -16.86
C LEU A 382 10.11 8.83 -18.24
N ARG A 383 11.18 9.37 -18.85
CA ARG A 383 11.09 9.95 -20.20
C ARG A 383 10.61 8.93 -21.23
N TRP A 384 11.19 7.73 -21.25
CA TRP A 384 10.78 6.70 -22.21
C TRP A 384 9.34 6.25 -21.98
N CYS A 385 8.88 6.11 -20.72
CA CYS A 385 7.49 5.75 -20.43
C CYS A 385 6.52 6.86 -20.88
N LEU A 386 6.80 8.12 -20.56
CA LEU A 386 5.98 9.26 -21.00
C LEU A 386 5.97 9.41 -22.52
N GLN A 387 7.11 9.20 -23.17
CA GLN A 387 7.18 9.20 -24.62
C GLN A 387 6.36 8.05 -25.20
N CYS A 388 6.42 6.86 -24.59
CA CYS A 388 5.64 5.71 -25.01
C CYS A 388 4.13 5.96 -24.89
N ASP A 389 3.70 6.58 -23.79
CA ASP A 389 2.30 6.98 -23.57
C ASP A 389 1.84 8.02 -24.61
N ARG A 390 2.66 9.03 -24.88
CA ARG A 390 2.37 10.05 -25.91
C ARG A 390 2.34 9.44 -27.31
N ASP A 391 3.31 8.58 -27.64
CA ASP A 391 3.40 7.97 -28.97
C ASP A 391 2.20 7.04 -29.21
N GLU A 392 1.71 6.34 -28.17
CA GLU A 392 0.48 5.55 -28.23
C GLU A 392 -0.77 6.43 -28.42
N MET A 393 -0.82 7.59 -27.75
CA MET A 393 -1.87 8.59 -27.98
C MET A 393 -1.85 9.11 -29.42
N LEU A 394 -0.68 9.48 -29.93
CA LEU A 394 -0.51 9.95 -31.31
C LEU A 394 -0.84 8.86 -32.33
N ARG A 395 -0.51 7.59 -32.06
CA ARG A 395 -0.92 6.45 -32.88
C ARG A 395 -2.44 6.36 -32.96
N ALA A 396 -3.12 6.40 -31.82
CA ALA A 396 -4.59 6.36 -31.76
C ALA A 396 -5.23 7.56 -32.50
N ASP A 397 -4.66 8.75 -32.38
CA ASP A 397 -5.13 9.96 -33.06
C ASP A 397 -4.94 9.88 -34.57
N LYS A 398 -3.76 9.46 -35.04
CA LYS A 398 -3.49 9.21 -36.46
C LYS A 398 -4.43 8.15 -37.03
N PHE A 399 -4.70 7.09 -36.27
CA PHE A 399 -5.64 6.06 -36.69
C PHE A 399 -7.06 6.62 -36.84
N LYS A 400 -7.55 7.41 -35.87
CA LYS A 400 -8.84 8.10 -35.99
C LYS A 400 -8.90 9.06 -37.18
N GLU A 401 -7.81 9.77 -37.47
CA GLU A 401 -7.72 10.64 -38.64
C GLU A 401 -7.83 9.83 -39.94
N ALA A 402 -7.12 8.70 -40.04
CA ALA A 402 -7.22 7.78 -41.16
C ALA A 402 -8.65 7.21 -41.36
N LEU A 403 -9.37 6.93 -40.27
CA LEU A 403 -10.78 6.53 -40.35
C LEU A 403 -11.67 7.64 -40.92
N ARG A 404 -11.39 8.92 -40.59
CA ARG A 404 -12.16 10.07 -41.11
C ARG A 404 -11.86 10.36 -42.57
N SER A 405 -10.60 10.25 -42.98
CA SER A 405 -10.17 10.54 -44.36
C SER A 405 -10.46 9.39 -45.33
N GLY A 406 -10.74 8.19 -44.82
CA GLY A 406 -10.85 6.97 -45.62
C GLY A 406 -9.52 6.26 -45.88
N ALA A 407 -8.40 6.85 -45.44
CA ALA A 407 -7.07 6.26 -45.57
C ALA A 407 -6.83 5.06 -44.63
N TRP A 408 -7.77 4.74 -43.74
CA TRP A 408 -7.68 3.59 -42.83
C TRP A 408 -7.37 2.29 -43.56
N ILE A 409 -7.86 2.09 -44.79
CA ILE A 409 -7.59 0.88 -45.57
C ILE A 409 -6.09 0.67 -45.81
N GLU A 410 -5.28 1.73 -45.82
CA GLU A 410 -3.83 1.66 -46.01
C GLU A 410 -3.05 1.37 -44.71
N ASP A 411 -3.72 1.34 -43.55
CA ASP A 411 -3.09 1.02 -42.27
C ASP A 411 -2.43 -0.35 -42.30
N ALA A 412 -1.19 -0.43 -41.79
CA ALA A 412 -0.40 -1.66 -41.86
C ALA A 412 -1.04 -2.82 -41.11
N GLY A 413 -1.70 -2.56 -39.97
CA GLY A 413 -2.41 -3.60 -39.22
C GLY A 413 -3.66 -4.07 -39.95
N ILE A 414 -4.41 -3.17 -40.58
CA ILE A 414 -5.56 -3.53 -41.42
C ILE A 414 -5.12 -4.36 -42.63
N GLN A 415 -4.05 -3.95 -43.31
CA GLN A 415 -3.48 -4.71 -44.41
C GLN A 415 -2.98 -6.09 -43.96
N ALA A 416 -2.38 -6.19 -42.77
CA ALA A 416 -1.98 -7.48 -42.20
C ALA A 416 -3.19 -8.38 -41.93
N ILE A 417 -4.31 -7.84 -41.46
CA ILE A 417 -5.55 -8.60 -41.22
C ILE A 417 -6.18 -9.07 -42.54
N LEU A 418 -6.33 -8.17 -43.52
CA LEU A 418 -6.94 -8.48 -44.81
C LEU A 418 -6.12 -9.52 -45.58
N ASN A 419 -4.80 -9.36 -45.57
CA ASN A 419 -3.85 -10.21 -46.29
C ASN A 419 -3.24 -11.33 -45.42
N ASP A 420 -3.80 -11.61 -44.23
CA ASP A 420 -3.26 -12.65 -43.35
C ASP A 420 -3.14 -13.97 -44.15
N PRO A 421 -1.94 -14.59 -44.17
CA PRO A 421 -1.65 -15.72 -45.03
C PRO A 421 -2.20 -17.05 -44.49
N ASP A 422 -2.77 -17.09 -43.28
CA ASP A 422 -3.32 -18.32 -42.71
C ASP A 422 -4.52 -18.81 -43.55
N PRO A 423 -4.37 -19.93 -44.30
CA PRO A 423 -5.44 -20.43 -45.16
C PRO A 423 -6.65 -20.96 -44.37
N ARG A 424 -6.52 -21.11 -43.04
CA ARG A 424 -7.60 -21.55 -42.14
C ARG A 424 -8.51 -20.39 -41.73
N LEU A 425 -8.09 -19.14 -41.96
CA LEU A 425 -8.82 -17.95 -41.55
C LEU A 425 -9.97 -17.67 -42.52
N THR A 426 -11.21 -17.84 -42.08
CA THR A 426 -12.39 -17.56 -42.90
C THR A 426 -12.58 -16.05 -43.09
N ASN A 427 -13.19 -15.63 -44.20
CA ASN A 427 -13.46 -14.20 -44.44
C ASN A 427 -14.40 -13.59 -43.37
N CYS A 428 -15.31 -14.40 -42.81
CA CYS A 428 -16.13 -13.98 -41.67
C CYS A 428 -15.29 -13.68 -40.42
N GLN A 429 -14.29 -14.53 -40.11
CA GLN A 429 -13.35 -14.29 -39.01
C GLN A 429 -12.46 -13.08 -39.31
N LYS A 430 -12.05 -12.85 -40.57
CA LYS A 430 -11.36 -11.62 -40.98
C LYS A 430 -12.21 -10.38 -40.73
N ALA A 431 -13.50 -10.42 -41.09
CA ALA A 431 -14.42 -9.32 -40.84
C ALA A 431 -14.58 -9.02 -39.34
N GLU A 432 -14.74 -10.07 -38.51
CA GLU A 432 -14.82 -9.94 -37.06
C GLU A 432 -13.53 -9.39 -36.46
N TRP A 433 -12.37 -9.85 -36.93
CA TRP A 433 -11.07 -9.32 -36.50
C TRP A 433 -10.92 -7.84 -36.87
N LEU A 434 -11.28 -7.48 -38.10
CA LEU A 434 -11.19 -6.12 -38.60
C LEU A 434 -12.09 -5.17 -37.81
N GLU A 435 -13.34 -5.56 -37.52
CA GLU A 435 -14.24 -4.80 -36.65
C GLU A 435 -13.61 -4.54 -35.27
N ASN A 436 -13.11 -5.59 -34.63
CA ASN A 436 -12.49 -5.50 -33.32
C ASN A 436 -11.24 -4.61 -33.33
N TYR A 437 -10.36 -4.80 -34.32
CA TYR A 437 -9.15 -3.99 -34.48
C TYR A 437 -9.48 -2.51 -34.65
N VAL A 438 -10.45 -2.18 -35.51
CA VAL A 438 -10.87 -0.79 -35.74
C VAL A 438 -11.48 -0.17 -34.48
N VAL A 439 -12.25 -0.93 -33.69
CA VAL A 439 -12.78 -0.44 -32.41
C VAL A 439 -11.64 -0.15 -31.44
N ASP A 440 -10.73 -1.09 -31.25
CA ASP A 440 -9.74 -0.98 -30.19
C ASP A 440 -8.62 0.03 -30.52
N MET A 441 -8.20 0.13 -31.79
CA MET A 441 -7.13 1.04 -32.23
C MET A 441 -7.49 2.52 -32.24
N GLN A 442 -8.78 2.87 -32.12
CA GLN A 442 -9.24 4.27 -32.08
C GLN A 442 -8.86 5.04 -30.81
N GLN A 443 -8.40 4.34 -29.78
CA GLN A 443 -8.03 4.93 -28.51
C GLN A 443 -6.68 4.40 -28.04
N PRO A 444 -6.01 5.11 -27.13
CA PRO A 444 -4.82 4.59 -26.47
C PRO A 444 -5.15 3.26 -25.78
N THR A 445 -4.35 2.25 -26.05
CA THR A 445 -4.54 0.89 -25.52
C THR A 445 -3.91 0.73 -24.13
N PHE A 446 -3.00 1.63 -23.77
CA PHE A 446 -2.37 1.72 -22.46
C PHE A 446 -2.00 3.18 -22.12
N GLN A 447 -1.74 3.41 -20.83
CA GLN A 447 -1.05 4.58 -20.30
C GLN A 447 -0.28 4.11 -19.06
N ILE A 448 1.04 4.25 -19.07
CA ILE A 448 1.94 3.80 -18.00
C ILE A 448 1.91 4.80 -16.84
N VAL A 449 1.97 6.10 -17.14
CA VAL A 449 2.10 7.17 -16.14
C VAL A 449 0.91 8.13 -16.23
N THR A 450 0.08 8.15 -15.19
CA THR A 450 -1.01 9.13 -15.06
C THR A 450 -0.49 10.48 -14.54
N PRO A 451 -1.24 11.59 -14.71
CA PRO A 451 -0.89 12.89 -14.12
C PRO A 451 -0.59 12.84 -12.62
N SER A 452 -1.43 12.15 -11.85
CA SER A 452 -1.28 12.00 -10.39
C SER A 452 -0.05 11.18 -10.04
N GLN A 453 0.23 10.11 -10.78
CA GLN A 453 1.45 9.32 -10.61
C GLN A 453 2.71 10.13 -10.94
N LEU A 454 2.68 10.98 -11.97
CA LEU A 454 3.81 11.86 -12.32
C LEU A 454 4.16 12.81 -11.17
N LEU A 455 3.16 13.48 -10.58
CA LEU A 455 3.39 14.39 -9.46
C LEU A 455 3.86 13.65 -8.20
N LEU A 456 3.37 12.43 -7.95
CA LEU A 456 3.90 11.56 -6.88
C LEU A 456 5.35 11.15 -7.12
N ILE A 457 5.72 10.82 -8.36
CA ILE A 457 7.11 10.48 -8.72
C ILE A 457 8.03 11.66 -8.39
N ASP A 458 7.66 12.87 -8.80
CA ASP A 458 8.43 14.09 -8.51
C ASP A 458 8.51 14.36 -7.00
N ALA A 459 7.40 14.21 -6.28
CA ALA A 459 7.34 14.37 -4.83
C ALA A 459 8.27 13.37 -4.12
N PHE A 460 8.37 12.13 -4.59
CA PHE A 460 9.24 11.10 -4.02
C PHE A 460 10.72 11.30 -4.37
N TRP A 461 11.04 11.76 -5.57
CA TRP A 461 12.39 12.22 -5.89
C TRP A 461 12.84 13.34 -4.94
N SER A 462 11.92 14.27 -4.64
CA SER A 462 12.14 15.38 -3.71
C SER A 462 12.28 14.92 -2.25
N ARG A 463 11.50 13.91 -1.82
CA ARG A 463 11.48 13.35 -0.45
C ARG A 463 12.72 12.54 -0.10
N ASP A 464 13.16 11.68 -1.02
CA ASP A 464 14.21 10.68 -0.75
C ASP A 464 15.63 11.19 -1.03
N GLY A 465 15.77 12.51 -1.21
CA GLY A 465 17.05 13.20 -1.39
C GLY A 465 17.81 12.74 -2.62
N TYR A 466 17.10 12.40 -3.70
CA TYR A 466 17.74 12.19 -5.01
C TYR A 466 18.32 13.51 -5.52
N GLN A 467 19.44 13.43 -6.24
CA GLN A 467 20.04 14.58 -6.90
C GLN A 467 19.29 14.95 -8.19
N ILE A 468 17.98 15.18 -8.06
CA ILE A 468 17.08 15.61 -9.13
C ILE A 468 16.58 17.02 -8.77
N ALA A 469 16.46 17.91 -9.76
CA ALA A 469 15.94 19.26 -9.51
C ALA A 469 14.43 19.19 -9.18
N PRO A 470 13.89 20.15 -8.42
CA PRO A 470 12.46 20.22 -8.19
C PRO A 470 11.70 20.30 -9.52
N PHE A 471 10.59 19.57 -9.65
CA PHE A 471 9.74 19.57 -10.84
C PHE A 471 10.40 18.99 -12.11
N THR A 472 11.47 18.19 -11.99
CA THR A 472 12.08 17.53 -13.15
C THR A 472 11.13 16.56 -13.86
N ALA A 473 10.25 15.84 -13.14
CA ALA A 473 9.27 14.96 -13.78
C ALA A 473 8.27 15.80 -14.60
N VAL A 474 7.82 16.93 -14.04
CA VAL A 474 6.97 17.91 -14.73
C VAL A 474 7.69 18.51 -15.95
N LYS A 475 8.98 18.83 -15.83
CA LYS A 475 9.81 19.30 -16.96
C LYS A 475 9.89 18.26 -18.07
N ILE A 476 10.14 16.99 -17.73
CA ILE A 476 10.18 15.90 -18.72
C ILE A 476 8.81 15.75 -19.38
N TYR A 477 7.71 15.83 -18.62
CA TYR A 477 6.36 15.81 -19.17
C TYR A 477 6.12 16.99 -20.13
N HIS A 478 6.51 18.22 -19.76
CA HIS A 478 6.42 19.39 -20.62
C HIS A 478 7.18 19.18 -21.94
N GLN A 479 8.41 18.69 -21.85
CA GLN A 479 9.24 18.39 -23.02
C GLN A 479 8.58 17.36 -23.94
N VAL A 480 8.04 16.29 -23.38
CA VAL A 480 7.40 15.22 -24.16
C VAL A 480 6.06 15.68 -24.72
N TYR A 481 5.11 16.10 -23.89
CA TYR A 481 3.73 16.36 -24.30
C TYR A 481 3.51 17.74 -24.93
N HIS A 482 4.18 18.78 -24.45
CA HIS A 482 3.94 20.16 -24.91
C HIS A 482 4.92 20.61 -25.98
N LEU A 483 6.20 20.24 -25.85
CA LEU A 483 7.24 20.60 -26.84
C LEU A 483 7.44 19.53 -27.92
N GLY A 484 6.85 18.34 -27.76
CA GLY A 484 6.97 17.26 -28.73
C GLY A 484 8.38 16.66 -28.82
N GLU A 485 9.24 16.86 -27.81
CA GLU A 485 10.59 16.31 -27.81
C GLU A 485 10.56 14.78 -27.82
N THR A 486 11.39 14.18 -28.66
CA THR A 486 11.57 12.73 -28.77
C THR A 486 13.02 12.35 -28.55
N VAL A 487 13.25 11.26 -27.83
CA VAL A 487 14.54 10.58 -27.76
C VAL A 487 14.44 9.19 -28.38
N PRO A 488 15.54 8.62 -28.92
CA PRO A 488 15.54 7.23 -29.34
C PRO A 488 15.14 6.29 -28.18
N TYR A 489 14.28 5.31 -28.48
CA TYR A 489 14.01 4.22 -27.55
C TYR A 489 15.28 3.42 -27.28
N PRO A 490 15.42 2.87 -26.07
CA PRO A 490 16.65 2.23 -25.67
C PRO A 490 16.89 0.96 -26.48
N GLN A 491 18.13 0.81 -26.96
CA GLN A 491 18.59 -0.39 -27.63
C GLN A 491 19.43 -1.22 -26.64
N VAL A 492 19.37 -2.54 -26.80
CA VAL A 492 20.20 -3.47 -26.03
C VAL A 492 21.43 -3.83 -26.86
N SER A 493 22.62 -3.64 -26.30
CA SER A 493 23.88 -4.01 -26.93
C SER A 493 24.77 -4.80 -25.97
N GLY A 494 25.56 -5.73 -26.51
CA GLY A 494 26.48 -6.53 -25.71
C GLY A 494 25.82 -7.67 -24.91
N ALA A 495 26.60 -8.26 -24.00
CA ALA A 495 26.14 -9.32 -23.12
C ALA A 495 25.35 -8.76 -21.94
N ARG A 496 24.28 -9.47 -21.55
CA ARG A 496 23.44 -9.08 -20.42
C ARG A 496 24.22 -8.99 -19.12
N PHE A 497 23.98 -7.92 -18.36
CA PHE A 497 24.56 -7.78 -17.03
C PHE A 497 23.99 -8.87 -16.12
N VAL A 498 24.89 -9.66 -15.54
CA VAL A 498 24.57 -10.68 -14.53
C VAL A 498 24.76 -10.09 -13.13
N ASN A 499 24.23 -10.75 -12.11
CA ASN A 499 24.33 -10.25 -10.74
C ASN A 499 25.78 -10.28 -10.22
N THR A 500 26.49 -9.16 -10.40
CA THR A 500 27.84 -8.89 -9.90
C THR A 500 27.84 -7.74 -8.90
N LEU A 501 26.69 -7.48 -8.25
CA LEU A 501 26.58 -6.41 -7.28
C LEU A 501 27.61 -6.61 -6.15
N PRO A 502 28.42 -5.59 -5.82
CA PRO A 502 29.43 -5.71 -4.77
C PRO A 502 28.77 -5.94 -3.41
N ALA A 503 29.52 -6.62 -2.54
CA ALA A 503 29.15 -6.77 -1.14
C ALA A 503 28.97 -5.40 -0.45
N SER A 504 28.18 -5.39 0.62
CA SER A 504 27.96 -4.18 1.42
C SER A 504 29.27 -3.67 2.02
N ARG A 505 29.39 -2.34 2.13
CA ARG A 505 30.45 -1.69 2.90
C ARG A 505 29.86 -1.02 4.13
N TYR A 506 30.63 -0.92 5.20
CA TYR A 506 30.11 -0.51 6.51
C TYR A 506 30.80 0.76 6.99
N ILE A 507 30.02 1.75 7.43
CA ILE A 507 30.55 2.97 8.06
C ILE A 507 30.12 3.06 9.51
N HIS A 508 31.06 3.32 10.42
CA HIS A 508 30.76 3.47 11.85
C HIS A 508 30.23 4.88 12.13
N ILE A 509 29.00 5.00 12.65
CA ILE A 509 28.37 6.29 12.96
C ILE A 509 28.84 6.88 14.30
N GLY A 510 29.50 6.09 15.15
CA GLY A 510 29.90 6.52 16.49
C GLY A 510 30.94 7.64 16.52
N GLN A 511 31.62 7.95 15.42
CA GLN A 511 32.60 9.03 15.37
C GLN A 511 31.98 10.42 15.11
N ASP A 512 30.69 10.48 14.78
CA ASP A 512 29.99 11.70 14.39
C ASP A 512 28.69 11.89 15.20
N PRO A 513 28.59 12.92 16.08
CA PRO A 513 27.41 13.17 16.91
C PRO A 513 26.10 13.40 16.14
N GLU A 514 26.18 13.90 14.90
CA GLU A 514 24.99 14.15 14.06
C GLU A 514 24.51 12.83 13.43
N LEU A 515 25.42 11.99 12.93
CA LEU A 515 25.10 10.63 12.44
C LEU A 515 24.59 9.69 13.54
N ARG A 516 25.01 9.86 14.80
CA ARG A 516 24.45 9.09 15.93
C ARG A 516 22.93 9.23 16.06
N GLN A 517 22.37 10.34 15.58
CA GLN A 517 20.92 10.56 15.58
C GLN A 517 20.19 9.56 14.67
N LEU A 518 20.87 8.92 13.70
CA LEU A 518 20.26 7.88 12.86
C LEU A 518 19.83 6.62 13.66
N ALA A 519 20.45 6.37 14.81
CA ALA A 519 20.09 5.25 15.68
C ALA A 519 18.67 5.43 16.27
N ASP A 520 18.30 6.68 16.59
CA ASP A 520 16.98 7.07 17.09
C ASP A 520 16.51 8.38 16.41
N LEU A 521 16.21 8.26 15.11
CA LEU A 521 15.93 9.41 14.25
C LEU A 521 14.72 10.22 14.72
N GLU A 522 13.75 9.60 15.38
CA GLU A 522 12.55 10.31 15.86
C GLU A 522 12.83 11.26 17.03
N ARG A 523 13.96 11.09 17.72
CA ARG A 523 14.43 12.05 18.74
C ARG A 523 15.34 13.13 18.18
N SER A 524 15.66 13.07 16.89
CA SER A 524 16.51 14.07 16.22
C SER A 524 15.78 15.40 16.08
N ARG A 525 16.53 16.51 16.19
CA ARG A 525 15.99 17.85 15.93
C ARG A 525 15.56 18.01 14.46
N ILE A 526 16.27 17.34 13.54
CA ILE A 526 15.99 17.39 12.11
C ILE A 526 14.62 16.76 11.81
N PHE A 527 14.33 15.59 12.40
CA PHE A 527 13.01 14.98 12.28
C PHE A 527 11.90 15.85 12.84
N ALA A 528 12.07 16.41 14.04
CA ALA A 528 11.08 17.29 14.65
C ALA A 528 10.81 18.53 13.77
N SER A 529 11.85 19.10 13.18
CA SER A 529 11.74 20.21 12.22
C SER A 529 10.91 19.83 11.00
N TYR A 530 11.24 18.72 10.34
CA TYR A 530 10.48 18.26 9.18
C TYR A 530 9.04 17.85 9.51
N LEU A 531 8.79 17.27 10.69
CA LEU A 531 7.43 16.95 11.10
C LEU A 531 6.59 18.22 11.31
N THR A 532 7.13 19.21 12.02
CA THR A 532 6.50 20.51 12.23
C THR A 532 6.21 21.20 10.89
N ASP A 533 7.15 21.12 9.96
CA ASP A 533 7.01 21.66 8.61
C ASP A 533 5.89 20.95 7.83
N MET A 534 5.83 19.61 7.83
CA MET A 534 4.73 18.85 7.20
C MET A 534 3.37 19.17 7.83
N GLU A 535 3.30 19.35 9.14
CA GLU A 535 2.08 19.75 9.85
C GLU A 535 1.67 21.18 9.47
N SER A 536 2.63 22.11 9.33
CA SER A 536 2.35 23.49 8.92
C SER A 536 1.88 23.62 7.47
N LEU A 537 2.30 22.68 6.62
CA LEU A 537 1.93 22.60 5.20
C LEU A 537 0.67 21.75 4.97
N ALA A 538 0.12 21.12 6.02
CA ALA A 538 -1.07 20.32 5.91
C ALA A 538 -2.25 21.23 5.50
N PHE A 539 -2.65 21.13 4.23
CA PHE A 539 -3.80 21.86 3.72
C PHE A 539 -5.06 21.38 4.45
N SER A 540 -5.57 22.19 5.38
CA SER A 540 -6.85 21.93 6.04
C SER A 540 -7.96 22.39 5.10
N PRO A 541 -8.83 21.50 4.59
CA PRO A 541 -10.12 21.95 4.10
C PRO A 541 -10.77 22.66 5.31
N GLN A 542 -11.17 23.92 5.16
CA GLN A 542 -11.72 24.66 6.27
C GLN A 542 -12.93 23.93 6.85
N GLY A 543 -12.71 23.31 8.01
CA GLY A 543 -13.71 22.78 8.92
C GLY A 543 -13.21 23.12 10.32
N CYS A 544 -13.53 24.32 10.79
CA CYS A 544 -13.11 24.85 12.08
C CYS A 544 -13.43 23.88 13.23
N GLY A 545 -12.41 23.25 13.78
CA GLY A 545 -12.47 22.55 15.06
C GLY A 545 -11.06 22.28 15.57
N ALA A 546 -10.76 22.71 16.79
CA ALA A 546 -9.60 22.24 17.54
C ALA A 546 -10.10 21.25 18.59
N GLN A 547 -9.45 20.09 18.73
CA GLN A 547 -9.69 19.19 19.85
C GLN A 547 -8.69 19.50 20.96
N ARG A 548 -9.20 19.81 22.15
CA ARG A 548 -8.38 19.96 23.34
C ARG A 548 -7.96 18.58 23.86
N LYS A 549 -6.66 18.34 23.98
CA LYS A 549 -6.10 17.13 24.57
C LYS A 549 -5.37 17.46 25.88
N MET A 550 -5.54 16.64 26.92
CA MET A 550 -4.87 16.88 28.21
C MET A 550 -3.35 16.81 28.05
N ARG A 551 -2.64 17.83 28.52
CA ARG A 551 -1.18 17.86 28.54
C ARG A 551 -0.66 17.13 29.78
N MET A 552 -0.11 15.93 29.59
CA MET A 552 0.38 15.08 30.67
C MET A 552 1.86 15.37 30.99
N PHE A 553 2.20 15.48 32.27
CA PHE A 553 3.56 15.63 32.78
C PHE A 553 4.07 14.30 33.34
N GLU A 554 5.28 13.89 32.98
CA GLU A 554 5.82 12.58 33.38
C GLU A 554 7.03 12.71 34.32
N THR A 555 7.13 11.84 35.32
CA THR A 555 8.34 11.72 36.15
C THR A 555 9.51 11.16 35.35
N LEU A 556 10.75 11.47 35.76
CA LEU A 556 11.93 10.89 35.12
C LEU A 556 12.02 9.37 35.43
N PRO A 557 12.14 8.49 34.42
CA PRO A 557 12.33 7.07 34.66
C PRO A 557 13.73 6.80 35.21
N ILE A 558 13.84 5.93 36.22
CA ILE A 558 15.11 5.25 36.52
C ILE A 558 15.42 4.33 35.35
N ARG A 559 16.64 4.38 34.83
CA ARG A 559 17.07 3.56 33.69
C ARG A 559 18.33 2.77 34.05
N TYR A 560 18.29 1.49 33.77
CA TYR A 560 19.44 0.59 33.83
C TYR A 560 19.62 0.04 32.41
N GLY A 561 20.69 0.47 31.74
CA GLY A 561 20.83 0.25 30.29
C GLY A 561 19.65 0.83 29.50
N GLU A 562 19.12 0.05 28.55
CA GLU A 562 17.98 0.44 27.71
C GLU A 562 16.61 0.21 28.36
N LYS A 563 16.56 -0.45 29.51
CA LYS A 563 15.31 -0.76 30.21
C LYS A 563 14.98 0.34 31.22
N ALA A 564 13.76 0.85 31.17
CA ALA A 564 13.24 1.88 32.07
C ALA A 564 12.31 1.29 33.14
N GLY A 565 12.36 1.85 34.34
CA GLY A 565 11.37 1.64 35.38
C GLY A 565 10.06 2.37 35.10
N ALA A 566 9.05 2.15 35.94
CA ALA A 566 7.75 2.79 35.79
C ALA A 566 7.87 4.32 35.91
N THR A 567 7.13 5.05 35.06
CA THR A 567 6.94 6.50 35.15
C THR A 567 5.53 6.84 35.57
N PHE A 568 5.37 7.97 36.27
CA PHE A 568 4.08 8.47 36.71
C PHE A 568 3.70 9.68 35.88
N LYS A 569 2.48 9.65 35.33
CA LYS A 569 1.91 10.75 34.57
C LYS A 569 0.91 11.52 35.42
N ALA A 570 1.03 12.84 35.43
CA ALA A 570 0.19 13.75 36.17
C ALA A 570 -0.38 14.84 35.26
N TRP A 571 -1.60 15.29 35.57
CA TRP A 571 -2.26 16.39 34.85
C TRP A 571 -2.56 17.51 35.84
N PHE A 572 -2.01 18.70 35.57
CA PHE A 572 -2.13 19.86 36.44
C PHE A 572 -3.16 20.89 35.94
N GLY A 573 -3.99 20.51 34.95
CA GLY A 573 -5.04 21.36 34.36
C GLY A 573 -4.74 21.89 32.95
N GLU A 574 -3.54 21.66 32.41
CA GLU A 574 -3.12 22.19 31.10
C GLU A 574 -3.66 21.36 29.92
N TRP A 575 -4.03 22.04 28.83
CA TRP A 575 -4.51 21.42 27.59
C TRP A 575 -3.65 21.85 26.40
N ASP A 576 -3.40 20.92 25.49
CA ASP A 576 -2.86 21.21 24.16
C ASP A 576 -4.03 21.37 23.18
N GLU A 577 -4.02 22.44 22.37
CA GLU A 577 -4.94 22.59 21.25
C GLU A 577 -4.37 21.88 20.03
N VAL A 578 -5.05 20.83 19.58
CA VAL A 578 -4.65 20.03 18.43
C VAL A 578 -5.71 20.23 17.33
N PRO A 579 -5.32 20.56 16.09
CA PRO A 579 -6.29 20.69 15.00
C PRO A 579 -7.12 19.41 14.82
N VAL A 580 -8.43 19.53 14.62
CA VAL A 580 -9.26 18.41 14.16
C VAL A 580 -8.92 18.21 12.68
N ILE A 581 -8.08 17.21 12.43
CA ILE A 581 -7.86 16.72 11.07
C ILE A 581 -9.17 16.04 10.67
N ASN A 582 -9.92 16.62 9.73
CA ASN A 582 -10.91 15.86 8.97
C ASN A 582 -10.15 14.68 8.38
N SER A 583 -10.38 13.49 8.95
CA SER A 583 -9.75 12.28 8.46
C SER A 583 -10.02 12.21 6.97
N VAL A 584 -8.94 12.10 6.19
CA VAL A 584 -8.96 11.39 4.91
C VAL A 584 -9.92 10.23 5.11
N GLU A 585 -10.96 10.11 4.27
CA GLU A 585 -11.91 9.00 4.34
C GLU A 585 -11.12 7.73 4.65
N GLU A 586 -11.62 6.87 5.54
CA GLU A 586 -11.00 5.58 5.90
C GLU A 586 -10.81 4.63 4.69
N GLY A 587 -10.97 5.11 3.45
CA GLY A 587 -10.68 4.44 2.19
C GLY A 587 -9.33 4.76 1.53
N ASP A 588 -8.59 5.84 1.86
CA ASP A 588 -7.29 6.12 1.21
C ASP A 588 -6.08 5.60 2.01
N GLU A 589 -5.96 4.27 2.00
CA GLU A 589 -5.12 3.47 2.89
C GLU A 589 -3.59 3.60 2.61
N CYS A 590 -3.17 4.20 1.49
CA CYS A 590 -1.73 4.37 1.22
C CYS A 590 -1.15 5.64 1.89
N GLY A 591 -2.02 6.55 2.31
CA GLY A 591 -1.69 7.78 3.03
C GLY A 591 -1.10 8.91 2.18
N TYR A 592 -1.03 8.76 0.86
CA TYR A 592 -0.62 9.80 -0.10
C TYR A 592 -1.73 9.94 -1.15
N ASN A 593 -2.46 11.04 -1.12
CA ASN A 593 -3.54 11.34 -2.05
C ASN A 593 -3.15 12.52 -2.93
N ILE A 594 -3.21 12.37 -4.24
CA ILE A 594 -3.15 13.51 -5.17
C ILE A 594 -4.54 13.76 -5.72
N ASP A 595 -4.93 15.03 -5.76
CA ASP A 595 -6.15 15.47 -6.41
C ASP A 595 -5.97 15.39 -7.94
N ASP A 596 -6.69 14.46 -8.58
CA ASP A 596 -6.56 14.16 -10.01
C ASP A 596 -6.88 15.36 -10.90
N GLU A 597 -7.86 16.18 -10.52
CA GLU A 597 -8.23 17.39 -11.25
C GLU A 597 -7.12 18.44 -11.15
N ALA A 598 -6.60 18.66 -9.95
CA ALA A 598 -5.47 19.57 -9.74
C ALA A 598 -4.20 19.10 -10.46
N ALA A 599 -3.92 17.79 -10.45
CA ALA A 599 -2.79 17.22 -11.19
C ALA A 599 -2.94 17.45 -12.70
N SER A 600 -4.12 17.20 -13.25
CA SER A 600 -4.42 17.48 -14.65
C SER A 600 -4.29 18.97 -14.97
N PHE A 601 -4.80 19.86 -14.12
CA PHE A 601 -4.69 21.31 -14.29
C PHE A 601 -3.21 21.77 -14.29
N ILE A 602 -2.40 21.25 -13.38
CA ILE A 602 -0.96 21.56 -13.31
C ILE A 602 -0.24 21.15 -14.59
N LEU A 603 -0.52 19.95 -15.11
CA LEU A 603 0.20 19.43 -16.27
C LEU A 603 -0.27 19.99 -17.61
N ASN A 604 -1.46 20.59 -17.66
CA ASN A 604 -2.00 21.15 -18.90
C ASN A 604 -1.98 22.68 -18.92
N GLU A 605 -2.55 23.32 -17.89
CA GLU A 605 -2.79 24.76 -17.88
C GLU A 605 -1.69 25.54 -17.13
N ALA A 606 -1.25 25.03 -15.97
CA ALA A 606 -0.27 25.73 -15.11
C ALA A 606 1.18 25.25 -15.28
N ILE A 607 1.46 24.41 -16.28
CA ILE A 607 2.75 23.71 -16.41
C ILE A 607 3.93 24.69 -16.55
N THR A 608 3.71 25.82 -17.22
CA THR A 608 4.74 26.85 -17.46
C THR A 608 5.27 27.42 -16.15
N ASP A 609 4.43 27.61 -15.13
CA ASP A 609 4.87 28.12 -13.83
C ASP A 609 5.78 27.13 -13.10
N TYR A 610 5.43 25.84 -13.15
CA TYR A 610 6.20 24.76 -12.57
C TYR A 610 7.54 24.54 -13.28
N VAL A 611 7.54 24.62 -14.61
CA VAL A 611 8.75 24.56 -15.45
C VAL A 611 9.66 25.75 -15.20
N ARG A 612 9.10 26.96 -15.01
CA ARG A 612 9.89 28.14 -14.63
C ARG A 612 10.62 27.94 -13.31
N ILE A 613 9.93 27.40 -12.28
CA ILE A 613 10.56 27.10 -10.99
C ILE A 613 11.71 26.10 -11.15
N HIS A 614 11.54 25.07 -11.97
CA HIS A 614 12.60 24.13 -12.30
C HIS A 614 13.81 24.83 -12.94
N ASP A 615 13.58 25.65 -13.96
CA ASP A 615 14.64 26.31 -14.73
C ASP A 615 15.39 27.36 -13.90
N ASP A 616 14.67 28.16 -13.08
CA ASP A 616 15.25 29.11 -12.13
C ASP A 616 16.16 28.41 -11.12
N PHE A 617 15.75 27.22 -10.66
CA PHE A 617 16.55 26.43 -9.71
C PHE A 617 17.84 25.89 -10.33
N ILE A 618 17.80 25.48 -11.60
CA ILE A 618 19.00 25.04 -12.34
C ILE A 618 19.95 26.22 -12.60
N ALA A 619 19.42 27.42 -12.86
CA ALA A 619 20.21 28.61 -13.19
C ALA A 619 20.79 29.36 -11.98
N GLY A 620 20.24 29.19 -10.77
CA GLY A 620 20.59 29.99 -9.58
C GLY A 620 21.92 29.63 -8.89
N GLU A 621 22.55 30.62 -8.22
CA GLU A 621 23.85 30.52 -7.51
C GLU A 621 23.84 29.57 -6.29
N LEU A 622 22.68 29.36 -5.65
CA LEU A 622 22.51 28.38 -4.58
C LEU A 622 22.57 26.94 -5.11
N GLY A 623 22.24 26.76 -6.40
CA GLY A 623 22.28 25.52 -7.15
C GLY A 623 21.71 24.30 -6.41
N LEU A 624 22.10 23.16 -6.92
CA LEU A 624 21.80 21.80 -6.49
C LEU A 624 22.00 21.45 -4.98
N LYS A 625 22.36 22.41 -4.11
CA LYS A 625 22.65 22.22 -2.68
C LYS A 625 21.42 22.12 -1.78
N TYR A 626 20.27 22.71 -2.13
CA TYR A 626 19.06 22.74 -1.28
C TYR A 626 17.79 22.25 -2.02
N ARG A 627 17.85 21.04 -2.59
CA ARG A 627 16.76 20.45 -3.42
C ARG A 627 15.67 19.74 -2.62
N ALA A 628 16.02 19.25 -1.42
CA ALA A 628 15.17 18.32 -0.71
C ALA A 628 13.83 18.98 -0.37
N ASN A 629 12.77 18.34 -0.83
CA ASN A 629 11.38 18.59 -0.45
C ASN A 629 10.72 19.82 -1.09
N VAL A 630 11.34 20.54 -2.04
CA VAL A 630 10.70 21.71 -2.68
C VAL A 630 9.40 21.32 -3.41
N THR A 631 9.47 20.33 -4.31
CA THR A 631 8.28 19.78 -5.01
C THR A 631 7.23 19.35 -3.98
N LEU A 632 7.65 18.50 -3.04
CA LEU A 632 6.77 17.93 -2.03
C LEU A 632 6.04 19.02 -1.23
N ARG A 633 6.79 20.00 -0.70
CA ARG A 633 6.25 21.12 0.09
C ARG A 633 5.30 21.98 -0.73
N ARG A 634 5.62 22.23 -2.01
CA ARG A 634 4.75 23.02 -2.88
C ARG A 634 3.41 22.31 -3.10
N LEU A 635 3.45 21.02 -3.48
CA LEU A 635 2.23 20.23 -3.68
C LEU A 635 1.39 20.13 -2.40
N LEU A 636 2.02 20.02 -1.22
CA LEU A 636 1.32 20.08 0.07
C LEU A 636 0.67 21.45 0.31
N SER A 637 1.42 22.54 0.12
CA SER A 637 0.94 23.91 0.35
C SER A 637 -0.20 24.32 -0.57
N GLU A 638 -0.24 23.79 -1.79
CA GLU A 638 -1.32 24.04 -2.75
C GLU A 638 -2.52 23.11 -2.54
N GLY A 639 -2.45 22.16 -1.61
CA GLY A 639 -3.51 21.19 -1.35
C GLY A 639 -3.67 20.10 -2.41
N VAL A 640 -2.75 20.06 -3.37
CA VAL A 640 -2.68 19.08 -4.48
C VAL A 640 -2.30 17.70 -3.96
N LEU A 641 -1.32 17.64 -3.05
CA LEU A 641 -0.94 16.43 -2.33
C LEU A 641 -1.44 16.51 -0.89
N ARG A 642 -2.13 15.46 -0.42
CA ARG A 642 -2.56 15.31 0.96
C ARG A 642 -1.94 14.06 1.56
N LEU A 643 -1.50 14.18 2.81
CA LEU A 643 -0.87 13.09 3.54
C LEU A 643 -1.70 12.73 4.77
N SER A 644 -1.90 11.44 5.01
CA SER A 644 -2.38 10.97 6.31
C SER A 644 -1.35 11.28 7.41
N ALA A 645 -1.76 11.36 8.67
CA ALA A 645 -0.84 11.61 9.79
C ALA A 645 0.33 10.61 9.85
N ASN A 646 0.07 9.33 9.55
CA ASN A 646 1.10 8.31 9.46
C ASN A 646 2.07 8.56 8.29
N ALA A 647 1.54 8.98 7.13
CA ALA A 647 2.35 9.32 5.97
C ALA A 647 3.17 10.59 6.18
N GLN A 648 2.64 11.62 6.84
CA GLN A 648 3.40 12.82 7.24
C GLN A 648 4.61 12.44 8.08
N ARG A 649 4.38 11.62 9.13
CA ARG A 649 5.45 11.17 10.03
C ARG A 649 6.48 10.30 9.32
N HIS A 650 6.04 9.41 8.44
CA HIS A 650 6.93 8.59 7.63
C HIS A 650 7.75 9.44 6.64
N THR A 651 7.11 10.39 5.97
CA THR A 651 7.74 11.35 5.05
C THR A 651 8.81 12.18 5.77
N ALA A 652 8.48 12.79 6.92
CA ALA A 652 9.43 13.53 7.74
C ALA A 652 10.63 12.66 8.18
N ARG A 653 10.39 11.38 8.49
CA ARG A 653 11.45 10.41 8.82
C ARG A 653 12.38 10.14 7.64
N LEU A 654 11.84 9.96 6.43
CA LEU A 654 12.65 9.75 5.23
C LEU A 654 13.45 10.99 4.86
N MET A 655 12.83 12.17 4.94
CA MET A 655 13.49 13.45 4.67
C MET A 655 14.64 13.72 5.64
N ALA A 656 14.42 13.51 6.95
CA ALA A 656 15.45 13.66 7.96
C ALA A 656 16.64 12.71 7.72
N ARG A 657 16.35 11.47 7.32
CA ARG A 657 17.38 10.48 7.00
C ARG A 657 18.17 10.89 5.75
N ALA A 658 17.47 11.32 4.70
CA ALA A 658 18.09 11.73 3.44
C ALA A 658 19.00 12.95 3.66
N ASP A 659 18.56 13.94 4.43
CA ASP A 659 19.34 15.13 4.80
C ASP A 659 20.62 14.74 5.55
N LEU A 660 20.52 13.88 6.58
CA LEU A 660 21.68 13.36 7.30
C LEU A 660 22.64 12.61 6.36
N TYR A 661 22.14 11.68 5.55
CA TYR A 661 23.02 10.95 4.64
C TYR A 661 23.71 11.89 3.63
N GLN A 662 23.02 12.90 3.14
CA GLN A 662 23.59 13.87 2.20
C GLN A 662 24.68 14.71 2.86
N ARG A 663 24.44 15.26 4.06
CA ARG A 663 25.41 16.08 4.81
C ARG A 663 26.72 15.34 5.08
N HIS A 664 26.66 14.03 5.27
CA HIS A 664 27.82 13.19 5.55
C HIS A 664 28.32 12.39 4.33
N GLY A 665 27.81 12.65 3.12
CA GLY A 665 28.28 12.00 1.89
C GLY A 665 27.95 10.50 1.77
N LEU A 666 26.92 10.02 2.47
CA LEU A 666 26.54 8.59 2.56
C LEU A 666 25.53 8.16 1.49
N THR A 667 25.17 9.05 0.58
CA THR A 667 24.19 8.81 -0.48
C THR A 667 24.80 8.39 -1.81
N PHE A 668 26.13 8.39 -1.94
CA PHE A 668 26.85 8.11 -3.19
C PHE A 668 28.12 7.30 -2.93
N MET A 669 28.22 6.14 -3.56
CA MET A 669 29.48 5.38 -3.67
C MET A 669 29.79 4.97 -5.12
N ALA A 670 28.92 5.29 -6.08
CA ALA A 670 29.09 4.84 -7.47
C ALA A 670 30.41 5.36 -8.10
N ASP A 671 30.92 6.48 -7.61
CA ASP A 671 32.24 7.02 -7.97
C ASP A 671 33.37 6.46 -7.10
N CYS A 672 33.39 5.17 -6.75
CA CYS A 672 34.43 4.50 -5.94
C CYS A 672 35.86 4.50 -6.57
N LYS A 673 36.19 5.52 -7.36
CA LYS A 673 37.54 6.03 -7.54
C LYS A 673 37.93 7.09 -6.51
N ASP A 674 37.00 7.62 -5.70
CA ASP A 674 37.31 8.52 -4.57
C ASP A 674 37.95 7.73 -3.41
N PRO A 675 39.26 7.88 -3.16
CA PRO A 675 39.95 7.15 -2.09
C PRO A 675 39.38 7.48 -0.71
N SER A 676 38.77 8.66 -0.53
CA SER A 676 38.33 9.18 0.76
C SER A 676 37.14 8.43 1.36
N VAL A 677 36.28 7.82 0.54
CA VAL A 677 35.13 7.00 0.97
C VAL A 677 35.57 5.57 1.28
N LEU A 678 36.51 5.02 0.50
CA LEU A 678 37.11 3.71 0.77
C LEU A 678 37.88 3.70 2.09
N HIS A 679 38.56 4.80 2.43
CA HIS A 679 39.24 4.97 3.72
C HIS A 679 38.29 5.07 4.92
N ARG A 680 37.05 5.53 4.72
CA ARG A 680 36.03 5.70 5.77
C ARG A 680 35.08 4.51 5.91
N THR A 681 35.20 3.50 5.06
CA THR A 681 34.29 2.35 5.04
C THR A 681 35.04 1.03 5.17
N LEU A 682 34.49 0.10 5.95
CA LEU A 682 35.02 -1.25 6.09
C LEU A 682 34.48 -2.16 4.99
N SER A 683 35.32 -3.06 4.50
CA SER A 683 34.85 -4.22 3.72
C SER A 683 33.98 -5.12 4.60
N GLU A 684 33.17 -6.01 4.04
CA GLU A 684 32.39 -6.97 4.84
C GLU A 684 33.29 -7.84 5.73
N GLY A 685 34.44 -8.28 5.22
CA GLY A 685 35.42 -9.02 6.03
C GLY A 685 36.05 -8.18 7.14
N ASP A 686 36.37 -6.92 6.88
CA ASP A 686 36.87 -5.99 7.90
C ASP A 686 35.81 -5.58 8.91
N TYR A 687 34.55 -5.49 8.49
CA TYR A 687 33.42 -5.28 9.38
C TYR A 687 33.22 -6.51 10.26
N CYS A 688 33.20 -7.72 9.71
CA CYS A 688 33.13 -8.95 10.50
C CYS A 688 34.32 -9.05 11.45
N ARG A 689 35.53 -8.66 11.02
CA ARG A 689 36.71 -8.55 11.90
C ARG A 689 36.58 -7.43 12.92
N ALA A 690 36.07 -6.26 12.57
CA ALA A 690 35.90 -5.12 13.47
C ALA A 690 34.78 -5.37 14.46
N VAL A 691 33.72 -6.08 14.08
CA VAL A 691 32.68 -6.60 14.96
C VAL A 691 33.24 -7.75 15.78
N ALA A 692 34.07 -8.65 15.23
CA ALA A 692 34.75 -9.69 16.00
C ALA A 692 35.81 -9.12 16.96
N ILE A 693 36.43 -8.00 16.60
CA ILE A 693 37.35 -7.21 17.43
C ILE A 693 36.53 -6.38 18.41
N CYS A 694 35.36 -5.83 18.09
CA CYS A 694 34.39 -5.31 19.06
C CYS A 694 33.70 -6.46 19.85
N GLN A 695 33.95 -7.72 19.46
CA GLN A 695 33.63 -8.92 20.23
C GLN A 695 34.85 -9.38 21.06
N GLN A 696 36.08 -8.90 20.79
CA GLN A 696 37.32 -9.14 21.55
C GLN A 696 37.72 -7.97 22.47
N ASP A 697 37.61 -6.74 22.00
CA ASP A 697 37.05 -5.57 22.68
C ASP A 697 35.51 -5.62 22.64
N LYS A 698 34.95 -6.73 23.14
CA LYS A 698 33.95 -6.50 24.17
C LYS A 698 34.71 -5.78 25.26
N SER A 699 34.68 -4.43 25.22
CA SER A 699 34.29 -3.76 26.44
C SER A 699 33.06 -4.52 26.87
N VAL A 700 33.27 -5.36 27.88
CA VAL A 700 32.22 -5.93 28.68
C VAL A 700 31.19 -4.81 28.73
N ALA A 701 29.99 -5.00 28.19
CA ALA A 701 28.87 -4.34 28.81
C ALA A 701 29.00 -4.84 30.24
N LEU A 702 29.73 -4.08 31.09
CA LEU A 702 30.01 -4.38 32.49
C LEU A 702 28.71 -4.96 32.95
N PRO A 703 28.63 -6.27 33.25
CA PRO A 703 27.41 -7.05 33.09
C PRO A 703 26.31 -6.31 33.82
N VAL A 704 25.50 -5.43 33.15
CA VAL A 704 25.04 -4.13 33.74
C VAL A 704 24.99 -4.35 35.20
N ILE A 705 26.09 -4.05 35.94
CA ILE A 705 26.20 -4.60 37.30
C ILE A 705 24.97 -3.99 37.93
N PRO A 706 23.91 -4.78 38.18
CA PRO A 706 22.68 -4.22 38.67
C PRO A 706 23.18 -3.51 39.91
N PRO A 707 22.98 -2.18 40.01
CA PRO A 707 23.74 -1.38 40.96
C PRO A 707 23.69 -2.12 42.29
N ASP A 708 24.79 -2.18 43.04
CA ASP A 708 24.75 -2.94 44.28
C ASP A 708 23.49 -2.56 45.08
N ILE A 709 23.00 -3.46 45.96
CA ILE A 709 21.70 -3.23 46.62
C ILE A 709 21.63 -1.81 47.24
N ARG A 710 22.77 -1.26 47.69
CA ARG A 710 22.88 0.11 48.20
C ARG A 710 22.64 1.19 47.14
N GLN A 711 23.22 1.07 45.95
CA GLN A 711 23.00 2.01 44.84
C GLN A 711 21.58 1.91 44.29
N GLN A 712 20.99 0.71 44.19
CA GLN A 712 19.57 0.56 43.81
C GLN A 712 18.62 1.19 44.84
N LEU A 713 18.91 1.04 46.13
CA LEU A 713 18.17 1.72 47.20
C LEU A 713 18.32 3.25 47.12
N THR A 714 19.48 3.75 46.68
CA THR A 714 19.74 5.19 46.49
C THR A 714 18.96 5.74 45.29
N ASP A 715 18.93 5.04 44.16
CA ASP A 715 18.17 5.42 42.98
C ASP A 715 16.67 5.39 43.28
N LEU A 716 16.21 4.33 43.96
CA LEU A 716 14.84 4.21 44.42
C LEU A 716 14.46 5.38 45.36
N ALA A 717 15.33 5.75 46.29
CA ALA A 717 15.12 6.91 47.16
C ALA A 717 14.98 8.23 46.36
N SER A 718 15.73 8.41 45.27
CA SER A 718 15.62 9.57 44.37
C SER A 718 14.29 9.59 43.60
N ALA A 719 13.84 8.45 43.08
CA ALA A 719 12.49 8.36 42.48
C ALA A 719 11.39 8.62 43.50
N ILE A 720 11.52 8.07 44.72
CA ILE A 720 10.58 8.35 45.81
C ILE A 720 10.57 9.84 46.15
N ALA A 721 11.71 10.55 46.10
CA ALA A 721 11.75 12.00 46.29
C ALA A 721 10.96 12.76 45.22
N GLN A 722 11.06 12.35 43.95
CA GLN A 722 10.23 12.93 42.88
C GLN A 722 8.75 12.63 43.07
N ILE A 723 8.41 11.41 43.50
CA ILE A 723 7.04 10.99 43.81
C ILE A 723 6.48 11.77 44.99
N ARG A 724 7.27 12.05 46.03
CA ARG A 724 6.88 12.91 47.16
C ARG A 724 6.54 14.32 46.69
N SER A 725 7.40 14.91 45.86
CA SER A 725 7.16 16.23 45.27
C SER A 725 5.88 16.26 44.43
N LEU A 726 5.71 15.24 43.58
CA LEU A 726 4.53 15.08 42.74
C LEU A 726 3.24 14.93 43.57
N PHE A 727 3.28 14.07 44.58
CA PHE A 727 2.16 13.81 45.47
C PHE A 727 1.75 15.05 46.28
N ALA A 728 2.73 15.82 46.77
CA ALA A 728 2.47 17.08 47.46
C ALA A 728 1.83 18.12 46.53
N ALA A 729 2.35 18.28 45.32
CA ALA A 729 1.81 19.21 44.33
C ALA A 729 0.37 18.86 43.91
N LEU A 730 0.11 17.58 43.64
CA LEU A 730 -1.23 17.08 43.30
C LEU A 730 -2.20 17.19 44.48
N SER A 731 -1.74 16.90 45.70
CA SER A 731 -2.57 17.01 46.91
C SER A 731 -3.01 18.46 47.15
N LEU A 732 -2.08 19.41 47.01
CA LEU A 732 -2.38 20.84 47.13
C LEU A 732 -3.38 21.31 46.07
N GLN A 733 -3.15 20.98 44.80
CA GLN A 733 -4.08 21.38 43.73
C GLN A 733 -5.45 20.76 43.88
N ARG A 734 -5.52 19.47 44.21
CA ARG A 734 -6.80 18.79 44.38
C ARG A 734 -7.58 19.38 45.54
N ALA A 735 -6.90 19.70 46.65
CA ALA A 735 -7.54 20.34 47.79
C ALA A 735 -8.06 21.74 47.44
N LEU A 736 -7.26 22.56 46.75
CA LEU A 736 -7.70 23.88 46.23
C LEU A 736 -8.89 23.76 45.28
N GLY A 737 -8.87 22.78 44.37
CA GLY A 737 -9.97 22.47 43.46
C GLY A 737 -11.23 22.05 44.22
N LEU A 738 -11.10 21.23 45.26
CA LEU A 738 -12.22 20.82 46.11
C LEU A 738 -12.81 21.99 46.92
N VAL A 739 -11.99 22.89 47.46
CA VAL A 739 -12.48 24.13 48.08
C VAL A 739 -13.23 24.95 47.04
N THR A 740 -12.64 25.13 45.86
CA THR A 740 -13.27 25.86 44.75
C THR A 740 -14.63 25.27 44.39
N LEU A 741 -14.73 23.95 44.20
CA LEU A 741 -16.00 23.29 43.88
C LEU A 741 -17.02 23.37 45.02
N SER A 742 -16.58 23.41 46.29
CA SER A 742 -17.48 23.60 47.43
C SER A 742 -18.13 24.99 47.45
N GLN A 743 -17.46 25.99 46.87
CA GLN A 743 -17.92 27.38 46.83
C GLN A 743 -18.66 27.68 45.53
N MET A 744 -18.13 27.22 44.39
CA MET A 744 -18.61 27.56 43.05
C MET A 744 -19.54 26.49 42.44
N GLY A 745 -19.65 25.32 43.06
CA GLY A 745 -20.45 24.19 42.59
C GLY A 745 -19.71 23.25 41.62
N ARG A 746 -20.24 22.02 41.46
CA ARG A 746 -19.61 20.96 40.63
C ARG A 746 -19.54 21.29 39.13
N GLN A 747 -20.40 22.17 38.63
CA GLN A 747 -20.39 22.58 37.23
C GLN A 747 -19.41 23.72 36.94
N PHE A 748 -18.65 24.17 37.95
CA PHE A 748 -17.73 25.28 37.78
C PHE A 748 -16.63 24.96 36.76
N THR A 749 -16.51 25.86 35.79
CA THR A 749 -15.46 25.84 34.77
C THR A 749 -14.73 27.18 34.75
N PHE A 750 -13.41 27.13 34.64
CA PHE A 750 -12.59 28.33 34.45
C PHE A 750 -11.56 28.06 33.36
N ASP A 751 -11.40 28.98 32.41
CA ASP A 751 -10.54 28.83 31.23
C ASP A 751 -10.83 27.57 30.39
N GLY A 752 -12.12 27.18 30.33
CA GLY A 752 -12.58 25.96 29.66
C GLY A 752 -12.20 24.65 30.37
N ILE A 753 -11.67 24.72 31.60
CA ILE A 753 -11.32 23.56 32.42
C ILE A 753 -12.46 23.28 33.41
N SER A 754 -13.02 22.08 33.37
CA SER A 754 -13.94 21.61 34.42
C SER A 754 -13.15 21.26 35.69
N TYR A 755 -13.41 22.00 36.77
CA TYR A 755 -12.75 21.75 38.05
C TYR A 755 -13.16 20.41 38.65
N ALA A 756 -14.38 19.93 38.36
CA ALA A 756 -14.80 18.58 38.77
C ALA A 756 -13.98 17.51 38.06
N ALA A 757 -13.83 17.60 36.73
CA ALA A 757 -13.00 16.66 35.97
C ALA A 757 -11.53 16.69 36.41
N LEU A 758 -10.99 17.89 36.69
CA LEU A 758 -9.64 18.07 37.21
C LEU A 758 -9.45 17.37 38.57
N VAL A 759 -10.32 17.64 39.53
CA VAL A 759 -10.26 17.07 40.89
C VAL A 759 -10.46 15.55 40.88
N ASP A 760 -11.34 15.04 40.02
CA ASP A 760 -11.60 13.61 39.86
C ASP A 760 -10.36 12.91 39.27
N HIS A 761 -9.76 13.48 38.21
CA HIS A 761 -8.55 12.95 37.59
C HIS A 761 -7.35 12.98 38.54
N GLN A 762 -7.14 14.09 39.26
CA GLN A 762 -6.12 14.18 40.31
C GLN A 762 -6.39 13.19 41.44
N GLY A 763 -7.66 12.90 41.74
CA GLY A 763 -8.05 11.86 42.70
C GLY A 763 -7.60 10.47 42.28
N ILE A 764 -7.80 10.12 41.00
CA ILE A 764 -7.29 8.87 40.42
C ILE A 764 -5.76 8.83 40.50
N GLN A 765 -5.07 9.90 40.09
CA GLN A 765 -3.61 9.98 40.14
C GLN A 765 -3.03 9.83 41.55
N LEU A 766 -3.62 10.50 42.55
CA LEU A 766 -3.24 10.34 43.96
C LEU A 766 -3.51 8.92 44.47
N SER A 767 -4.59 8.28 44.00
CA SER A 767 -4.88 6.89 44.36
C SER A 767 -3.84 5.91 43.81
N THR A 768 -3.40 6.12 42.57
CA THR A 768 -2.34 5.32 41.92
C THR A 768 -0.99 5.53 42.62
N LEU A 769 -0.65 6.78 42.98
CA LEU A 769 0.57 7.06 43.74
C LEU A 769 0.56 6.41 45.12
N ARG A 770 -0.59 6.37 45.80
CA ARG A 770 -0.72 5.65 47.08
C ARG A 770 -0.55 4.14 46.92
N GLN A 771 -0.91 3.57 45.77
CA GLN A 771 -0.69 2.13 45.54
C GLN A 771 0.80 1.78 45.68
N LEU A 772 1.71 2.61 45.16
CA LEU A 772 3.16 2.38 45.33
C LEU A 772 3.61 2.10 46.77
N SER A 773 2.98 2.73 47.76
CA SER A 773 3.30 2.55 49.18
C SER A 773 2.65 1.33 49.85
N LYS A 774 1.86 0.52 49.12
CA LYS A 774 1.14 -0.63 49.71
C LYS A 774 2.00 -1.87 49.89
N SER A 775 3.00 -2.06 49.04
CA SER A 775 3.90 -3.22 49.15
C SER A 775 5.27 -2.92 48.55
N PRO A 776 6.33 -3.57 49.05
CA PRO A 776 7.66 -3.51 48.47
C PRO A 776 7.65 -3.83 46.97
N SER A 777 6.85 -4.81 46.54
CA SER A 777 6.73 -5.20 45.13
C SER A 777 6.20 -4.09 44.23
N GLN A 778 5.25 -3.26 44.73
CA GLN A 778 4.72 -2.12 43.97
C GLN A 778 5.74 -0.97 43.94
N LEU A 779 6.43 -0.72 45.05
CA LEU A 779 7.50 0.27 45.12
C LEU A 779 8.64 -0.04 44.14
N LEU A 780 9.00 -1.31 44.00
CA LEU A 780 10.07 -1.78 43.12
C LEU A 780 9.72 -1.68 41.63
N THR A 781 8.45 -1.45 41.26
CA THR A 781 8.10 -1.17 39.85
C THR A 781 8.74 0.12 39.32
N LEU A 782 9.14 1.04 40.21
CA LEU A 782 9.91 2.25 39.91
C LEU A 782 11.31 1.95 39.36
N LEU A 783 11.86 0.77 39.68
CA LEU A 783 13.12 0.30 39.11
C LEU A 783 12.88 -0.42 37.77
N PRO A 784 13.82 -0.38 36.82
CA PRO A 784 13.78 -1.18 35.60
C PRO A 784 13.54 -2.67 35.87
N PRO A 785 12.88 -3.42 34.97
CA PRO A 785 12.65 -4.86 35.12
C PRO A 785 13.91 -5.71 35.33
N ILE A 786 15.07 -5.17 34.99
CA ILE A 786 16.38 -5.83 35.14
C ILE A 786 17.07 -5.58 36.49
N ALA A 787 16.44 -4.82 37.40
CA ALA A 787 16.98 -4.54 38.73
C ALA A 787 16.95 -5.80 39.61
N THR A 788 18.03 -6.12 40.33
CA THR A 788 18.10 -7.36 41.14
C THR A 788 17.04 -7.40 42.25
N LEU A 789 16.67 -6.24 42.81
CA LEU A 789 15.57 -6.16 43.77
C LEU A 789 14.21 -6.62 43.19
N ARG A 790 14.04 -6.68 41.86
CA ARG A 790 12.82 -7.17 41.18
C ARG A 790 12.88 -8.64 40.76
N THR A 791 14.07 -9.19 40.55
CA THR A 791 14.26 -10.50 39.90
C THR A 791 14.66 -11.62 40.87
N ASP A 792 15.23 -11.28 42.04
CA ASP A 792 15.74 -12.25 43.02
C ASP A 792 14.87 -12.32 44.29
N THR A 793 15.07 -13.36 45.11
CA THR A 793 14.52 -13.41 46.48
C THR A 793 15.21 -12.34 47.32
N ILE A 794 14.48 -11.27 47.65
CA ILE A 794 14.97 -10.12 48.40
C ILE A 794 15.48 -10.60 49.77
N PRO A 795 16.71 -10.25 50.20
CA PRO A 795 17.18 -10.59 51.55
C PRO A 795 16.20 -10.05 52.60
N GLN A 796 15.87 -10.86 53.62
CA GLN A 796 14.84 -10.53 54.61
C GLN A 796 15.05 -9.16 55.30
N ALA A 797 16.31 -8.74 55.51
CA ALA A 797 16.65 -7.43 56.05
C ALA A 797 16.32 -6.26 55.08
N VAL A 798 16.50 -6.47 53.78
CA VAL A 798 16.17 -5.48 52.73
C VAL A 798 14.67 -5.41 52.52
N GLU A 799 13.98 -6.55 52.55
CA GLU A 799 12.52 -6.60 52.50
C GLU A 799 11.89 -5.88 53.70
N ALA A 800 12.41 -6.10 54.91
CA ALA A 800 11.99 -5.37 56.11
C ALA A 800 12.25 -3.86 56.00
N HIS A 801 13.37 -3.45 55.40
CA HIS A 801 13.68 -2.04 55.17
C HIS A 801 12.77 -1.40 54.11
N LEU A 802 12.47 -2.11 53.02
CA LEU A 802 11.52 -1.67 52.00
C LEU A 802 10.09 -1.59 52.54
N GLN A 803 9.70 -2.53 53.41
CA GLN A 803 8.42 -2.49 54.10
C GLN A 803 8.34 -1.27 55.04
N GLN A 804 9.38 -1.03 55.83
CA GLN A 804 9.47 0.19 56.64
C GLN A 804 9.39 1.46 55.78
N GLY A 805 10.04 1.47 54.61
CA GLY A 805 9.96 2.56 53.65
C GLY A 805 8.57 2.75 53.05
N CYS A 806 7.83 1.66 52.79
CA CYS A 806 6.42 1.71 52.36
C CYS A 806 5.54 2.32 53.45
N ASP A 807 5.71 1.89 54.70
CA ASP A 807 4.94 2.38 55.85
C ASP A 807 5.23 3.87 56.12
N GLN A 808 6.50 4.27 56.05
CA GLN A 808 6.92 5.68 56.15
C GLN A 808 6.32 6.52 55.03
N LEU A 809 6.36 6.05 53.79
CA LEU A 809 5.80 6.78 52.65
C LEU A 809 4.27 6.91 52.76
N ALA A 810 3.59 5.87 53.25
CA ALA A 810 2.15 5.91 53.48
C ALA A 810 1.75 6.90 54.59
N ASP A 811 2.53 6.96 55.68
CA ASP A 811 2.36 7.93 56.75
C ASP A 811 2.66 9.37 56.27
N GLU A 812 3.75 9.56 55.53
CA GLU A 812 4.10 10.85 54.91
C GLU A 812 3.00 11.34 53.98
N PHE A 813 2.47 10.50 53.10
CA PHE A 813 1.36 10.86 52.22
C PHE A 813 0.11 11.28 53.00
N SER A 814 -0.17 10.59 54.11
CA SER A 814 -1.28 10.93 54.99
C SER A 814 -1.07 12.28 55.68
N LYS A 815 0.15 12.55 56.15
CA LYS A 815 0.56 13.84 56.74
C LYS A 815 0.51 14.98 55.75
N VAL A 816 1.04 14.79 54.54
CA VAL A 816 1.01 15.79 53.46
C VAL A 816 -0.42 16.21 53.16
N GLN A 817 -1.34 15.24 53.04
CA GLN A 817 -2.74 15.56 52.76
C GLN A 817 -3.41 16.31 53.89
N LYS A 818 -3.18 15.91 55.14
CA LYS A 818 -3.67 16.66 56.31
C LYS A 818 -3.12 18.09 56.29
N ASN A 819 -1.80 18.25 56.19
CA ASN A 819 -1.12 19.55 56.26
C ASN A 819 -1.57 20.50 55.14
N VAL A 820 -1.81 19.99 53.94
CA VAL A 820 -2.34 20.80 52.82
C VAL A 820 -3.66 21.47 53.18
N TRP A 821 -4.58 20.77 53.86
CA TRP A 821 -5.86 21.36 54.27
C TRP A 821 -5.69 22.42 55.35
N GLN A 822 -4.78 22.20 56.30
CA GLN A 822 -4.44 23.21 57.30
C GLN A 822 -3.85 24.46 56.65
N GLN A 823 -2.88 24.30 55.74
CA GLN A 823 -2.26 25.39 54.99
C GLN A 823 -3.30 26.20 54.21
N ILE A 824 -4.27 25.53 53.57
CA ILE A 824 -5.36 26.20 52.87
C ILE A 824 -6.27 26.96 53.85
N ALA A 825 -6.64 26.36 54.98
CA ALA A 825 -7.45 27.01 56.00
C ALA A 825 -6.76 28.27 56.56
N ASP A 826 -5.47 28.18 56.88
CA ASP A 826 -4.68 29.30 57.38
C ASP A 826 -4.54 30.40 56.33
N ALA A 827 -4.30 30.04 55.06
CA ALA A 827 -4.22 31.00 53.97
C ALA A 827 -5.54 31.72 53.72
N ILE A 828 -6.68 31.01 53.75
CA ILE A 828 -8.00 31.63 53.64
C ILE A 828 -8.20 32.60 54.81
N LYS A 829 -7.94 32.17 56.04
CA LYS A 829 -8.12 33.00 57.24
C LYS A 829 -7.24 34.26 57.21
N ALA A 830 -6.00 34.14 56.75
CA ALA A 830 -5.05 35.26 56.66
C ALA A 830 -5.41 36.25 55.53
N GLN A 831 -5.79 35.76 54.35
CA GLN A 831 -6.00 36.59 53.16
C GLN A 831 -7.41 37.20 53.08
N THR A 832 -8.37 36.71 53.87
CA THR A 832 -9.77 37.14 53.81
C THR A 832 -10.30 37.70 55.14
N ALA A 833 -9.40 37.98 56.09
CA ALA A 833 -9.77 38.50 57.41
C ALA A 833 -10.57 39.82 57.29
N GLY A 834 -11.82 39.80 57.75
CA GLY A 834 -12.71 40.97 57.73
C GLY A 834 -13.48 41.20 56.42
N MET A 835 -13.28 40.37 55.39
CA MET A 835 -14.01 40.46 54.12
C MET A 835 -15.30 39.61 54.15
N GLN A 836 -16.42 40.21 53.75
CA GLN A 836 -17.69 39.46 53.59
C GLN A 836 -17.70 38.63 52.29
N GLU A 837 -17.05 39.11 51.24
CA GLU A 837 -16.91 38.45 49.94
C GLU A 837 -15.49 38.64 49.39
N THR A 838 -14.95 37.59 48.75
CA THR A 838 -13.65 37.61 48.06
C THR A 838 -13.75 36.59 46.94
N THR A 839 -13.24 36.89 45.76
CA THR A 839 -13.39 35.99 44.58
C THR A 839 -12.27 34.95 44.48
N LEU A 840 -11.07 35.26 45.01
CA LEU A 840 -9.85 34.47 44.83
C LEU A 840 -8.98 34.46 46.10
N PHE A 841 -8.24 33.38 46.31
CA PHE A 841 -7.17 33.30 47.31
C PHE A 841 -5.99 32.49 46.74
N PHE A 842 -4.80 32.65 47.30
CA PHE A 842 -3.59 32.00 46.81
C PHE A 842 -2.90 31.17 47.88
N VAL A 843 -2.45 29.97 47.52
CA VAL A 843 -1.60 29.12 48.37
C VAL A 843 -0.42 28.65 47.54
N ASN A 844 0.80 29.02 47.95
CA ASN A 844 2.04 28.69 47.23
C ASN A 844 1.98 29.04 45.73
N ASN A 845 1.55 30.28 45.41
CA ASN A 845 1.35 30.78 44.05
C ASN A 845 0.32 30.01 43.21
N ARG A 846 -0.54 29.19 43.83
CA ARG A 846 -1.68 28.53 43.17
C ARG A 846 -2.98 29.17 43.62
N MET A 847 -3.85 29.40 42.65
CA MET A 847 -5.12 30.11 42.85
C MET A 847 -6.23 29.15 43.26
N GLY A 848 -7.10 29.58 44.15
CA GLY A 848 -8.40 28.97 44.45
C GLY A 848 -9.51 30.02 44.38
N PHE A 849 -10.70 29.60 43.99
CA PHE A 849 -11.87 30.47 43.95
C PHE A 849 -12.68 30.31 45.23
N VAL A 850 -13.19 31.42 45.73
CA VAL A 850 -14.02 31.47 46.93
C VAL A 850 -15.18 32.41 46.70
N GLN A 851 -16.31 32.15 47.34
CA GLN A 851 -17.46 33.04 47.35
C GLN A 851 -17.67 33.59 48.75
N THR A 852 -17.72 32.71 49.74
CA THR A 852 -17.84 33.08 51.16
C THR A 852 -16.62 32.59 51.92
N PRO A 853 -15.66 33.47 52.29
CA PRO A 853 -14.42 33.04 52.92
C PRO A 853 -14.61 32.24 54.20
N ARG A 854 -15.62 32.58 55.01
CA ARG A 854 -16.00 31.83 56.21
C ARG A 854 -16.44 30.40 55.90
N ALA A 855 -17.21 30.20 54.82
CA ALA A 855 -17.71 28.87 54.43
C ALA A 855 -16.58 28.01 53.84
N ALA A 856 -15.71 28.60 53.01
CA ALA A 856 -14.52 27.93 52.48
C ALA A 856 -13.54 27.53 53.59
N TRP A 857 -13.32 28.40 54.57
CA TRP A 857 -12.52 28.11 55.75
C TRP A 857 -13.10 26.94 56.56
N LEU A 858 -14.41 26.97 56.85
CA LEU A 858 -15.10 25.89 57.56
C LEU A 858 -14.99 24.55 56.81
N TYR A 859 -15.11 24.57 55.48
CA TYR A 859 -14.95 23.38 54.65
C TYR A 859 -13.52 22.83 54.73
N ALA A 860 -12.49 23.66 54.53
CA ALA A 860 -11.10 23.25 54.64
C ALA A 860 -10.74 22.73 56.05
N ASN A 861 -11.19 23.43 57.09
CA ASN A 861 -10.99 23.03 58.48
C ASN A 861 -11.70 21.71 58.81
N ARG A 862 -12.90 21.47 58.26
CA ARG A 862 -13.61 20.20 58.41
C ARG A 862 -12.87 19.05 57.72
N GLN A 863 -12.34 19.26 56.51
CA GLN A 863 -11.53 18.25 55.82
C GLN A 863 -10.24 17.92 56.57
N HIS A 864 -9.59 18.94 57.17
CA HIS A 864 -8.45 18.74 58.07
C HIS A 864 -8.84 17.88 59.28
N ALA A 865 -9.92 18.23 59.98
CA ALA A 865 -10.40 17.52 61.16
C ALA A 865 -10.78 16.05 60.84
N LEU A 866 -11.42 15.79 59.70
CA LEU A 866 -11.77 14.42 59.28
C LEU A 866 -10.53 13.55 59.02
N LEU A 867 -9.48 14.13 58.41
CA LEU A 867 -8.23 13.42 58.21
C LEU A 867 -7.46 13.21 59.52
N GLU A 868 -7.58 14.14 60.47
CA GLU A 868 -7.03 14.02 61.81
C GLU A 868 -7.72 12.91 62.62
N GLU A 869 -9.05 12.86 62.60
CA GLU A 869 -9.85 11.80 63.24
C GLU A 869 -9.53 10.42 62.65
N HIS A 870 -9.44 10.33 61.31
CA HIS A 870 -9.08 9.09 60.63
C HIS A 870 -7.62 8.66 60.89
N GLN A 871 -6.70 9.60 61.14
CA GLN A 871 -5.33 9.29 61.58
C GLN A 871 -5.32 8.75 63.02
N LEU A 872 -6.08 9.37 63.93
CA LEU A 872 -6.21 8.91 65.31
C LEU A 872 -6.86 7.52 65.40
N TYR A 873 -7.89 7.26 64.59
CA TYR A 873 -8.54 5.95 64.49
C TYR A 873 -7.64 4.85 63.92
N ARG A 874 -6.66 5.19 63.07
CA ARG A 874 -5.65 4.23 62.58
C ARG A 874 -4.48 4.02 63.55
N ALA A 875 -4.25 4.95 64.46
CA ALA A 875 -3.17 4.91 65.45
C ALA A 875 -3.58 4.25 66.78
N ALA A 876 -4.88 4.27 67.11
CA ALA A 876 -5.52 3.48 68.15
C ALA A 876 -5.79 2.05 67.65
#